data_AF-A0A9W8YZY6-F1
#
_entry.id   AF-A0A9W8YZY6-F1
#
_cell.length_a   1.000
_cell.length_b   1.000
_cell.length_c   1.000
_cell.angle_alpha   90.00
_cell.angle_beta   90.00
_cell.angle_gamma   90.00
#
_symmetry.space_group_name_H-M   'P 1'
#
loop_
_entity.id
_entity.type
_entity.pdbx_description
1 polymer ?
#
loop_
_entity_poly.entity_id
_entity_poly.type
_entity_poly.pdbx_seq_one_letter_code
_entity_poly.pdbx_strand_id
1 'polypeptide(L)'
;MTLSTAKMVLAVLPLLAWTSTAYAVPAYSPSGFSLVRADASTSRTTAPSGCISVKSDASGTDEYSSLTSALASLSGSDSACIFMYGGTYSEQVAIDYEGPLTIYGYTTDTSSYTNNAVTITHSICSSDAGSLDASSTLDITSSNFSMYNINVENGYGAGAQAVAVTANGDSQGYYGCSFSSYQDTLYAKSGTQYYSQCLITGAVDYIFGDAAAWFESSTIASSGGGSITANSRETTDDTTWYIFNKCTIQQSENATADLSGEVYLGRPWRALARVMFQHSTLSDIINTDGWTTMADDATPIYMEYGNTGAGSDTSARLYETDASGPALITWLYETSWIDSAYLSTSTSTASSSGSSASASASAVASSGPSSSASSTQVSGSSSAVDTSTGATCTPTAGGSSSTDDTPAIASAIAECSDGTIVIPAGTTYYLNTALSFEDCSGCTMELEGTLMTSDDTDYWSSQGAIITIESVTGASIISTTGQGVFDGNGQAAWDQFAADNSLSRATMLLVAKSSNVVISNVYFKDAPNVFHSCNDDSTNVEYNNITLYAVSSSDNVAKNTDGWDIGPATYVTINGANVTNDDDCVAFKPGASYVTVLDITCTGSHGLSVGSLGQSGTDTVENIYVNGATMVSSAKAMGIKVYPGGDEYGTASVSNVTWENIVVTDCDYAFQVQSCYNADSDYCTEYPSNATLTDIVVKSVSGSTSGVDAMNIDCPADGTCGIIMSGISVTGSDGGSTYLCANTEDDIGITCTDGASG
;
A
#
# COMPACT_ATOMS: atom_id res chain seq x y z
N MET A 1 66.58 -24.88 14.28
CA MET A 1 67.09 -24.28 15.53
C MET A 1 67.01 -22.78 15.33
N THR A 2 66.17 -21.99 15.98
CA THR A 2 65.70 -21.95 17.37
C THR A 2 64.46 -21.05 17.47
N LEU A 3 63.55 -21.36 18.40
CA LEU A 3 62.41 -20.53 18.82
C LEU A 3 62.83 -19.12 19.30
N SER A 4 61.94 -18.13 19.16
CA SER A 4 61.73 -17.12 20.21
C SER A 4 60.38 -16.39 20.08
N THR A 5 59.47 -16.76 20.96
CA THR A 5 58.54 -15.95 21.78
C THR A 5 58.30 -14.48 21.46
N ALA A 6 57.01 -14.14 21.35
CA ALA A 6 56.41 -12.82 21.33
C ALA A 6 56.40 -12.15 22.72
N LYS A 7 56.49 -10.81 22.73
CA LYS A 7 56.09 -9.95 23.85
C LYS A 7 55.29 -8.75 23.35
N MET A 8 54.20 -8.55 24.08
CA MET A 8 53.09 -7.60 24.02
C MET A 8 53.52 -6.14 24.29
N VAL A 9 52.89 -5.17 23.62
CA VAL A 9 52.65 -3.82 24.17
C VAL A 9 51.22 -3.38 23.83
N LEU A 10 50.57 -2.89 24.87
CA LEU A 10 49.18 -2.47 25.04
C LEU A 10 48.99 -1.02 24.56
N ALA A 11 47.87 -0.71 23.92
CA ALA A 11 47.32 0.64 23.86
C ALA A 11 45.79 0.58 24.01
N VAL A 12 45.28 1.37 24.95
CA VAL A 12 43.89 1.47 25.41
C VAL A 12 43.25 2.68 24.72
N LEU A 13 42.04 2.54 24.17
CA LEU A 13 41.13 3.62 23.74
C LEU A 13 39.66 3.19 24.03
N PRO A 14 38.72 4.13 24.22
CA PRO A 14 37.66 4.03 25.23
C PRO A 14 36.30 3.52 24.72
N LEU A 15 35.50 3.00 25.67
CA LEU A 15 34.09 2.61 25.53
C LEU A 15 33.19 3.81 25.17
N LEU A 16 32.29 3.61 24.21
CA LEU A 16 31.02 4.33 24.09
C LEU A 16 29.91 3.29 23.83
N ALA A 17 28.95 3.28 24.74
CA ALA A 17 27.83 2.35 24.79
C ALA A 17 26.82 2.64 23.67
N TRP A 18 26.32 1.59 23.04
CA TRP A 18 25.14 1.61 22.19
C TRP A 18 24.00 0.98 22.98
N THR A 19 22.94 1.74 23.24
CA THR A 19 21.71 1.21 23.85
C THR A 19 20.76 0.77 22.75
N SER A 20 20.51 -0.53 22.71
CA SER A 20 19.47 -1.21 21.95
C SER A 20 18.08 -0.98 22.57
N THR A 21 17.06 -0.72 21.77
CA THR A 21 15.66 -0.90 22.15
C THR A 21 14.95 -1.73 21.10
N ALA A 22 14.56 -2.94 21.48
CA ALA A 22 13.73 -3.87 20.73
C ALA A 22 12.25 -3.60 21.05
N TYR A 23 11.37 -3.76 20.06
CA TYR A 23 9.94 -3.94 20.28
C TYR A 23 9.57 -5.40 20.02
N ALA A 24 8.80 -5.97 20.94
CA ALA A 24 8.21 -7.29 20.83
C ALA A 24 6.73 -7.14 20.52
N VAL A 25 6.25 -7.87 19.53
CA VAL A 25 4.83 -8.07 19.20
C VAL A 25 4.45 -9.48 19.64
N PRO A 26 3.24 -9.72 20.19
CA PRO A 26 2.65 -11.05 20.14
C PRO A 26 1.25 -11.08 19.49
N ALA A 27 1.23 -11.73 18.32
CA ALA A 27 0.40 -12.87 17.94
C ALA A 27 -1.15 -12.87 18.06
N TYR A 28 -1.72 -12.89 16.85
CA TYR A 28 -3.05 -13.28 16.39
C TYR A 28 -3.46 -14.74 16.69
N SER A 29 -4.77 -15.04 16.72
CA SER A 29 -5.32 -16.24 16.05
C SER A 29 -6.85 -16.16 15.81
N PRO A 30 -7.40 -16.64 14.67
CA PRO A 30 -8.83 -16.56 14.32
C PRO A 30 -9.55 -17.91 14.22
N SER A 31 -10.89 -17.86 14.14
CA SER A 31 -11.79 -18.79 13.43
C SER A 31 -13.21 -18.18 13.39
N GLY A 32 -14.06 -18.28 12.36
CA GLY A 32 -14.08 -18.99 11.09
C GLY A 32 -15.23 -18.48 10.18
N PHE A 33 -15.22 -18.92 8.91
CA PHE A 33 -16.02 -18.49 7.76
C PHE A 33 -17.55 -18.68 7.82
N SER A 34 -18.30 -17.89 7.01
CA SER A 34 -19.00 -18.43 5.81
C SER A 34 -19.51 -17.36 4.82
N LEU A 35 -18.77 -17.22 3.72
CA LEU A 35 -19.14 -17.05 2.30
C LEU A 35 -20.43 -16.29 1.90
N VAL A 36 -20.22 -15.18 1.16
CA VAL A 36 -20.66 -15.11 -0.24
C VAL A 36 -19.44 -14.80 -1.10
N ARG A 37 -19.00 -15.80 -1.87
CA ARG A 37 -17.92 -15.71 -2.86
C ARG A 37 -18.51 -15.02 -4.10
N ALA A 38 -17.99 -13.85 -4.47
CA ALA A 38 -18.13 -13.38 -5.84
C ALA A 38 -17.23 -14.28 -6.69
N ASP A 39 -17.83 -15.25 -7.38
CA ASP A 39 -17.14 -16.02 -8.41
C ASP A 39 -17.26 -15.24 -9.72
N ALA A 40 -16.14 -14.69 -10.18
CA ALA A 40 -15.76 -14.69 -11.59
C ALA A 40 -14.28 -14.36 -11.69
N SER A 41 -13.43 -15.39 -11.75
CA SER A 41 -12.16 -15.30 -12.48
C SER A 41 -12.46 -14.70 -13.85
N THR A 42 -12.00 -13.49 -14.12
CA THR A 42 -12.12 -12.92 -15.46
C THR A 42 -11.28 -13.79 -16.40
N SER A 43 -11.93 -14.40 -17.39
CA SER A 43 -11.25 -15.20 -18.41
C SER A 43 -10.80 -14.32 -19.58
N ARG A 44 -9.70 -14.67 -20.24
CA ARG A 44 -9.25 -14.02 -21.49
C ARG A 44 -9.13 -15.07 -22.58
N THR A 45 -10.28 -15.45 -23.13
CA THR A 45 -10.40 -16.53 -24.13
C THR A 45 -10.57 -16.04 -25.57
N THR A 46 -10.62 -14.72 -25.76
CA THR A 46 -10.70 -14.05 -27.06
C THR A 46 -9.81 -12.81 -27.06
N ALA A 47 -9.33 -12.41 -28.24
CA ALA A 47 -8.53 -11.20 -28.38
C ALA A 47 -9.29 -9.96 -27.88
N PRO A 48 -8.68 -9.13 -27.03
CA PRO A 48 -9.22 -7.81 -26.72
C PRO A 48 -9.31 -6.94 -27.98
N SER A 49 -10.20 -5.95 -27.94
CA SER A 49 -10.40 -5.02 -29.07
C SER A 49 -9.09 -4.30 -29.41
N GLY A 50 -8.73 -4.26 -30.69
CA GLY A 50 -7.48 -3.65 -31.16
C GLY A 50 -6.25 -4.55 -31.11
N CYS A 51 -6.32 -5.73 -30.47
CA CYS A 51 -5.16 -6.63 -30.43
C CYS A 51 -5.03 -7.51 -31.66
N ILE A 52 -3.80 -7.64 -32.13
CA ILE A 52 -3.43 -8.57 -33.19
C ILE A 52 -3.49 -10.00 -32.64
N SER A 53 -4.01 -10.95 -33.41
CA SER A 53 -4.16 -12.35 -32.99
C SER A 53 -3.02 -13.24 -33.48
N VAL A 54 -2.43 -14.01 -32.57
CA VAL A 54 -1.47 -15.08 -32.86
C VAL A 54 -2.11 -16.45 -32.60
N LYS A 55 -2.08 -17.34 -33.59
CA LYS A 55 -2.63 -18.70 -33.54
C LYS A 55 -1.69 -19.66 -34.27
N SER A 56 -1.37 -20.81 -33.67
CA SER A 56 -0.52 -21.82 -34.34
C SER A 56 -1.08 -22.34 -35.67
N ASP A 57 -2.38 -22.23 -35.90
CA ASP A 57 -3.10 -22.64 -37.12
C ASP A 57 -3.66 -21.45 -37.93
N ALA A 58 -3.08 -20.26 -37.76
CA ALA A 58 -3.51 -19.03 -38.44
C ALA A 58 -3.79 -19.26 -39.94
N SER A 59 -5.01 -18.91 -40.36
CA SER A 59 -5.48 -19.06 -41.75
C SER A 59 -6.24 -17.85 -42.28
N GLY A 60 -6.54 -16.88 -41.41
CA GLY A 60 -7.11 -15.57 -41.77
C GLY A 60 -6.05 -14.58 -42.29
N THR A 61 -6.53 -13.48 -42.90
CA THR A 61 -5.68 -12.41 -43.44
C THR A 61 -5.03 -11.52 -42.39
N ASP A 62 -5.55 -11.54 -41.16
CA ASP A 62 -5.12 -10.70 -40.03
C ASP A 62 -4.75 -11.56 -38.80
N GLU A 63 -4.33 -12.80 -39.04
CA GLU A 63 -3.87 -13.75 -38.03
C GLU A 63 -2.42 -14.14 -38.29
N TYR A 64 -1.60 -14.19 -37.23
CA TYR A 64 -0.18 -14.51 -37.31
C TYR A 64 0.09 -15.90 -36.73
N SER A 65 1.01 -16.66 -37.32
CA SER A 65 1.33 -18.01 -36.87
C SER A 65 2.39 -18.07 -35.75
N SER A 66 3.06 -16.96 -35.48
CA SER A 66 4.13 -16.84 -34.47
C SER A 66 4.14 -15.44 -33.86
N LEU A 67 4.68 -15.32 -32.65
CA LEU A 67 4.89 -14.02 -32.00
C LEU A 67 5.86 -13.17 -32.81
N THR A 68 6.94 -13.76 -33.33
CA THR A 68 7.91 -13.09 -34.20
C THR A 68 7.22 -12.41 -35.40
N SER A 69 6.32 -13.13 -36.09
CA SER A 69 5.61 -12.56 -37.25
C SER A 69 4.61 -11.46 -36.87
N ALA A 70 4.00 -11.53 -35.68
CA ALA A 70 3.11 -10.49 -35.19
C ALA A 70 3.89 -9.22 -34.81
N LEU A 71 5.01 -9.36 -34.09
CA LEU A 71 5.88 -8.24 -33.76
C LEU A 71 6.42 -7.54 -35.00
N ALA A 72 6.83 -8.30 -36.03
CA ALA A 72 7.30 -7.74 -37.30
C ALA A 72 6.23 -6.96 -38.08
N SER A 73 4.95 -7.10 -37.71
CA SER A 73 3.85 -6.33 -38.30
C SER A 73 3.57 -5.01 -37.58
N LEU A 74 4.09 -4.86 -36.35
CA LEU A 74 4.02 -3.61 -35.60
C LEU A 74 5.09 -2.63 -36.11
N SER A 75 4.77 -1.34 -36.08
CA SER A 75 5.71 -0.29 -36.48
C SER A 75 5.37 1.02 -35.79
N GLY A 76 6.39 1.83 -35.49
CA GLY A 76 6.24 3.11 -34.82
C GLY A 76 6.21 3.00 -33.30
N SER A 77 5.72 4.05 -32.65
CA SER A 77 5.75 4.22 -31.19
C SER A 77 4.36 4.25 -30.55
N ASP A 78 3.31 3.95 -31.32
CA ASP A 78 1.93 3.93 -30.80
C ASP A 78 1.74 2.72 -29.88
N SER A 79 0.81 2.81 -28.92
CA SER A 79 0.45 1.67 -28.08
C SER A 79 -0.05 0.49 -28.93
N ALA A 80 0.48 -0.70 -28.67
CA ALA A 80 0.13 -1.91 -29.40
C ALA A 80 -0.26 -3.04 -28.44
N CYS A 81 -1.08 -3.98 -28.91
CA CYS A 81 -1.32 -5.21 -28.19
C CYS A 81 -1.39 -6.45 -29.08
N ILE A 82 -0.93 -7.56 -28.53
CA ILE A 82 -0.91 -8.88 -29.15
C ILE A 82 -1.68 -9.84 -28.23
N PHE A 83 -2.57 -10.65 -28.81
CA PHE A 83 -3.26 -11.74 -28.12
C PHE A 83 -2.85 -13.08 -28.71
N MET A 84 -2.28 -13.95 -27.88
CA MET A 84 -1.85 -15.28 -28.25
C MET A 84 -2.91 -16.31 -27.83
N TYR A 85 -3.43 -17.05 -28.81
CA TYR A 85 -4.30 -18.20 -28.55
C TYR A 85 -3.48 -19.38 -28.02
N GLY A 86 -4.16 -20.27 -27.28
CA GLY A 86 -3.54 -21.43 -26.66
C GLY A 86 -2.78 -22.31 -27.66
N GLY A 87 -1.57 -22.70 -27.28
CA GLY A 87 -0.63 -23.44 -28.13
C GLY A 87 0.80 -23.37 -27.61
N THR A 88 1.66 -24.21 -28.17
CA THR A 88 3.11 -24.18 -27.95
C THR A 88 3.80 -23.58 -29.17
N TYR A 89 4.53 -22.49 -28.96
CA TYR A 89 5.24 -21.72 -29.97
C TYR A 89 6.74 -21.97 -29.79
N SER A 90 7.33 -22.77 -30.68
CA SER A 90 8.77 -23.07 -30.66
C SER A 90 9.54 -22.01 -31.42
N GLU A 91 9.87 -20.91 -30.75
CA GLU A 91 10.56 -19.76 -31.32
C GLU A 91 11.46 -19.08 -30.27
N GLN A 92 12.49 -18.39 -30.77
CA GLN A 92 13.30 -17.45 -30.00
C GLN A 92 12.94 -16.05 -30.49
N VAL A 93 12.59 -15.14 -29.57
CA VAL A 93 11.99 -13.86 -29.94
C VAL A 93 12.72 -12.71 -29.25
N ALA A 94 13.10 -11.71 -30.05
CA ALA A 94 13.53 -10.41 -29.55
C ALA A 94 12.34 -9.44 -29.61
N ILE A 95 12.09 -8.73 -28.51
CA ILE A 95 11.00 -7.76 -28.35
C ILE A 95 11.64 -6.40 -28.08
N ASP A 96 11.76 -5.62 -29.17
CA ASP A 96 12.33 -4.27 -29.19
C ASP A 96 11.38 -3.32 -29.91
N TYR A 97 10.16 -3.22 -29.39
CA TYR A 97 9.15 -2.27 -29.84
C TYR A 97 9.30 -0.92 -29.13
N GLU A 98 9.22 0.18 -29.88
CA GLU A 98 9.47 1.55 -29.37
C GLU A 98 8.33 2.08 -28.49
N GLY A 99 7.08 1.67 -28.75
CA GLY A 99 5.90 2.12 -28.01
C GLY A 99 5.51 1.20 -26.85
N PRO A 100 4.46 1.55 -26.08
CA PRO A 100 3.89 0.65 -25.09
C PRO A 100 3.35 -0.62 -25.74
N LEU A 101 3.74 -1.79 -25.23
CA LEU A 101 3.33 -3.07 -25.80
C LEU A 101 2.73 -3.97 -24.73
N THR A 102 1.51 -4.47 -24.98
CA THR A 102 0.90 -5.49 -24.14
C THR A 102 0.74 -6.81 -24.88
N ILE A 103 1.24 -7.90 -24.28
CA ILE A 103 1.07 -9.26 -24.80
C ILE A 103 0.19 -10.06 -23.84
N TYR A 104 -0.94 -10.53 -24.35
CA TYR A 104 -1.90 -11.33 -23.62
C TYR A 104 -1.85 -12.79 -24.06
N GLY A 105 -1.74 -13.71 -23.11
CA GLY A 105 -1.98 -15.13 -23.31
C GLY A 105 -3.46 -15.50 -23.15
N TYR A 106 -3.89 -16.51 -23.90
CA TYR A 106 -5.16 -17.18 -23.65
C TYR A 106 -5.14 -17.85 -22.28
N THR A 107 -6.16 -17.57 -21.48
CA THR A 107 -6.40 -18.23 -20.20
C THR A 107 -7.88 -18.23 -19.85
N THR A 108 -8.32 -19.25 -19.12
CA THR A 108 -9.66 -19.27 -18.50
C THR A 108 -9.69 -18.51 -17.17
N ASP A 109 -8.54 -18.15 -16.63
CA ASP A 109 -8.39 -17.43 -15.37
C ASP A 109 -7.20 -16.48 -15.48
N THR A 110 -7.47 -15.18 -15.52
CA THR A 110 -6.40 -14.18 -15.59
C THR A 110 -5.67 -13.99 -14.27
N SER A 111 -6.30 -14.33 -13.13
CA SER A 111 -5.72 -14.10 -11.80
C SER A 111 -4.56 -15.04 -11.44
N SER A 112 -4.25 -16.05 -12.26
CA SER A 112 -3.27 -17.08 -11.90
C SER A 112 -2.48 -17.60 -13.11
N TYR A 113 -1.26 -18.06 -12.86
CA TYR A 113 -0.43 -18.78 -13.84
C TYR A 113 -0.93 -20.19 -14.17
N THR A 114 -1.80 -20.77 -13.34
CA THR A 114 -2.14 -22.21 -13.40
C THR A 114 -2.91 -22.63 -14.66
N ASN A 115 -3.63 -21.70 -15.29
CA ASN A 115 -4.47 -21.97 -16.47
C ASN A 115 -3.94 -21.32 -17.76
N ASN A 116 -2.67 -20.92 -17.76
CA ASN A 116 -2.00 -20.40 -18.95
C ASN A 116 -2.02 -21.45 -20.06
N ALA A 117 -2.62 -21.12 -21.22
CA ALA A 117 -2.70 -22.03 -22.36
C ALA A 117 -1.62 -21.78 -23.42
N VAL A 118 -0.79 -20.75 -23.23
CA VAL A 118 0.25 -20.34 -24.18
C VAL A 118 1.62 -20.67 -23.61
N THR A 119 2.43 -21.39 -24.37
CA THR A 119 3.84 -21.65 -24.04
C THR A 119 4.73 -21.21 -25.20
N ILE A 120 5.71 -20.36 -24.93
CA ILE A 120 6.79 -20.01 -25.86
C ILE A 120 8.04 -20.75 -25.39
N THR A 121 8.69 -21.49 -26.28
CA THR A 121 9.81 -22.35 -25.91
C THR A 121 10.95 -22.33 -26.91
N HIS A 122 12.17 -22.29 -26.39
CA HIS A 122 13.41 -22.47 -27.13
C HIS A 122 14.37 -23.32 -26.29
N SER A 123 15.49 -23.80 -26.84
CA SER A 123 16.43 -24.63 -26.07
C SER A 123 17.86 -24.40 -26.55
N ILE A 124 18.55 -23.48 -25.87
CA ILE A 124 19.95 -23.14 -26.15
C ILE A 124 20.61 -22.63 -24.87
N CYS A 125 21.88 -22.97 -24.65
CA CYS A 125 22.67 -22.41 -23.55
C CYS A 125 23.50 -21.20 -24.00
N SER A 126 23.90 -20.37 -23.05
CA SER A 126 24.70 -19.16 -23.27
C SER A 126 26.02 -19.40 -23.99
N SER A 127 26.68 -20.55 -23.74
CA SER A 127 27.95 -20.88 -24.41
C SER A 127 27.77 -21.17 -25.89
N ASP A 128 26.65 -21.79 -26.27
CA ASP A 128 26.33 -22.09 -27.67
C ASP A 128 25.72 -20.87 -28.37
N ALA A 129 24.94 -20.06 -27.64
CA ALA A 129 24.34 -18.83 -28.13
C ALA A 129 25.35 -17.68 -28.26
N GLY A 130 26.42 -17.69 -27.48
CA GLY A 130 27.49 -16.67 -27.46
C GLY A 130 27.33 -15.59 -26.38
N SER A 131 26.15 -15.45 -25.78
CA SER A 131 25.90 -14.58 -24.61
C SER A 131 24.70 -15.08 -23.81
N LEU A 132 24.47 -14.48 -22.64
CA LEU A 132 23.27 -14.72 -21.83
C LEU A 132 22.01 -14.26 -22.57
N ASP A 133 22.03 -13.03 -23.09
CA ASP A 133 20.91 -12.43 -23.85
C ASP A 133 20.57 -13.26 -25.10
N ALA A 134 21.59 -13.71 -25.83
CA ALA A 134 21.39 -14.54 -27.02
C ALA A 134 20.86 -15.94 -26.68
N SER A 135 20.91 -16.37 -25.42
CA SER A 135 20.32 -17.63 -24.98
C SER A 135 18.84 -17.53 -24.61
N SER A 136 18.30 -16.31 -24.55
CA SER A 136 16.94 -16.07 -24.09
C SER A 136 15.90 -16.63 -25.03
N THR A 137 14.88 -17.32 -24.51
CA THR A 137 13.68 -17.64 -25.29
C THR A 137 12.94 -16.36 -25.68
N LEU A 138 12.78 -15.43 -24.73
CA LEU A 138 12.37 -14.05 -24.97
C LEU A 138 13.44 -13.07 -24.51
N ASP A 139 13.95 -12.23 -25.42
CA ASP A 139 14.83 -11.10 -25.10
C ASP A 139 14.04 -9.79 -25.23
N ILE A 140 13.72 -9.14 -24.10
CA ILE A 140 12.76 -8.04 -24.01
C ILE A 140 13.50 -6.74 -23.63
N THR A 141 13.71 -5.88 -24.62
CA THR A 141 14.33 -4.56 -24.47
C THR A 141 13.33 -3.40 -24.49
N SER A 142 12.07 -3.67 -24.84
CA SER A 142 10.98 -2.69 -24.76
C SER A 142 10.77 -2.17 -23.34
N SER A 143 10.61 -0.85 -23.22
CA SER A 143 10.05 -0.22 -22.01
C SER A 143 8.53 -0.10 -22.14
N ASN A 144 7.81 0.13 -21.04
CA ASN A 144 6.33 0.17 -21.01
C ASN A 144 5.70 -1.12 -21.57
N PHE A 145 6.22 -2.26 -21.12
CA PHE A 145 5.87 -3.58 -21.63
C PHE A 145 5.08 -4.35 -20.59
N SER A 146 3.96 -4.95 -20.98
CA SER A 146 3.18 -5.81 -20.09
C SER A 146 2.93 -7.18 -20.71
N MET A 147 3.17 -8.25 -19.96
CA MET A 147 2.87 -9.62 -20.40
C MET A 147 1.96 -10.33 -19.39
N TYR A 148 0.93 -11.00 -19.91
CA TYR A 148 -0.09 -11.66 -19.09
C TYR A 148 -0.27 -13.12 -19.45
N ASN A 149 -0.28 -14.01 -18.45
CA ASN A 149 -0.74 -15.40 -18.57
C ASN A 149 -0.05 -16.21 -19.69
N ILE A 150 1.25 -16.02 -19.87
CA ILE A 150 2.09 -16.74 -20.84
C ILE A 150 3.18 -17.51 -20.12
N ASN A 151 3.41 -18.75 -20.55
CA ASN A 151 4.54 -19.57 -20.12
C ASN A 151 5.72 -19.35 -21.08
N VAL A 152 6.93 -19.14 -20.54
CA VAL A 152 8.17 -19.00 -21.31
C VAL A 152 9.18 -20.01 -20.77
N GLU A 153 9.70 -20.86 -21.64
CA GLU A 153 10.60 -21.95 -21.27
C GLU A 153 11.89 -21.88 -22.07
N ASN A 154 13.02 -22.05 -21.39
CA ASN A 154 14.24 -22.53 -22.04
C ASN A 154 14.48 -23.99 -21.65
N GLY A 155 14.28 -24.88 -22.61
CA GLY A 155 14.33 -26.34 -22.43
C GLY A 155 15.73 -26.95 -22.40
N TYR A 156 16.81 -26.15 -22.31
CA TYR A 156 18.19 -26.67 -22.28
C TYR A 156 18.45 -27.63 -21.09
N GLY A 157 17.94 -27.28 -19.91
CA GLY A 157 18.11 -28.07 -18.68
C GLY A 157 19.44 -27.82 -17.96
N ALA A 158 19.89 -28.80 -17.16
CA ALA A 158 21.06 -28.64 -16.31
C ALA A 158 22.39 -28.69 -17.07
N GLY A 159 23.38 -27.88 -16.63
CA GLY A 159 24.78 -27.98 -17.07
C GLY A 159 25.39 -26.70 -17.62
N ALA A 160 24.56 -25.72 -18.00
CA ALA A 160 24.98 -24.39 -18.43
C ALA A 160 23.84 -23.39 -18.23
N GLN A 161 24.17 -22.10 -18.34
CA GLN A 161 23.22 -21.00 -18.20
C GLN A 161 22.33 -20.96 -19.44
N ALA A 162 21.03 -20.80 -19.25
CA ALA A 162 20.06 -20.83 -20.35
C ALA A 162 18.86 -19.96 -19.97
N VAL A 163 18.76 -18.79 -20.57
CA VAL A 163 17.78 -17.77 -20.16
C VAL A 163 16.42 -18.08 -20.75
N ALA A 164 15.36 -18.03 -19.94
CA ALA A 164 13.98 -18.07 -20.44
C ALA A 164 13.53 -16.66 -20.86
N VAL A 165 13.75 -15.68 -19.98
CA VAL A 165 13.39 -14.27 -20.22
C VAL A 165 14.56 -13.37 -19.85
N THR A 166 14.98 -12.50 -20.78
CA THR A 166 15.72 -11.29 -20.46
C THR A 166 14.76 -10.12 -20.38
N ALA A 167 14.71 -9.48 -19.22
CA ALA A 167 13.95 -8.28 -18.95
C ALA A 167 14.93 -7.11 -18.82
N ASN A 168 14.93 -6.20 -19.79
CA ASN A 168 15.91 -5.11 -19.92
C ASN A 168 15.25 -3.81 -20.40
N GLY A 169 14.42 -3.21 -19.57
CA GLY A 169 13.70 -1.97 -19.87
C GLY A 169 12.97 -1.44 -18.64
N ASP A 170 12.51 -0.19 -18.73
CA ASP A 170 11.73 0.44 -17.68
C ASP A 170 10.24 0.12 -17.82
N SER A 171 9.55 0.03 -16.69
CA SER A 171 8.12 -0.22 -16.60
C SER A 171 7.71 -1.53 -17.29
N GLN A 172 8.37 -2.63 -16.92
CA GLN A 172 8.03 -3.97 -17.40
C GLN A 172 7.16 -4.73 -16.38
N GLY A 173 5.90 -5.00 -16.74
CA GLY A 173 4.93 -5.73 -15.94
C GLY A 173 4.73 -7.18 -16.41
N TYR A 174 4.74 -8.13 -15.49
CA TYR A 174 4.53 -9.55 -15.76
C TYR A 174 3.48 -10.11 -14.80
N TYR A 175 2.39 -10.63 -15.34
CA TYR A 175 1.15 -10.87 -14.58
C TYR A 175 0.61 -12.27 -14.86
N GLY A 176 0.61 -13.14 -13.85
CA GLY A 176 0.17 -14.53 -14.06
C GLY A 176 1.07 -15.32 -15.01
N CYS A 177 2.31 -14.89 -15.26
CA CYS A 177 3.23 -15.56 -16.19
C CYS A 177 3.95 -16.75 -15.54
N SER A 178 4.53 -17.64 -16.35
CA SER A 178 5.44 -18.68 -15.87
C SER A 178 6.77 -18.63 -16.62
N PHE A 179 7.90 -18.62 -15.91
CA PHE A 179 9.25 -18.67 -16.49
C PHE A 179 10.00 -19.91 -15.98
N SER A 180 10.58 -20.69 -16.90
CA SER A 180 11.22 -21.96 -16.53
C SER A 180 12.53 -22.20 -17.29
N SER A 181 13.58 -22.51 -16.54
CA SER A 181 14.87 -23.04 -17.00
C SER A 181 15.55 -23.76 -15.82
N TYR A 182 16.86 -24.00 -15.88
CA TYR A 182 17.64 -24.61 -14.80
C TYR A 182 18.63 -23.63 -14.15
N GLN A 183 19.59 -23.11 -14.91
CA GLN A 183 20.52 -22.10 -14.45
C GLN A 183 20.26 -20.80 -15.22
N ASP A 184 20.20 -19.67 -14.51
CA ASP A 184 19.98 -18.34 -15.08
C ASP A 184 18.61 -18.21 -15.80
N THR A 185 17.50 -18.59 -15.14
CA THR A 185 16.15 -18.58 -15.76
C THR A 185 15.65 -17.18 -16.15
N LEU A 186 15.57 -16.26 -15.19
CA LEU A 186 15.07 -14.91 -15.37
C LEU A 186 16.22 -13.93 -15.22
N TYR A 187 16.64 -13.34 -16.34
CA TYR A 187 17.62 -12.27 -16.36
C TYR A 187 16.89 -10.93 -16.15
N ALA A 188 16.63 -10.59 -14.88
CA ALA A 188 16.14 -9.29 -14.43
C ALA A 188 17.28 -8.26 -14.53
N LYS A 189 17.63 -7.93 -15.78
CA LYS A 189 18.91 -7.36 -16.18
C LYS A 189 19.06 -5.91 -15.77
N SER A 190 18.09 -5.05 -16.13
CA SER A 190 18.11 -3.61 -15.85
C SER A 190 16.71 -3.01 -16.00
N GLY A 191 16.51 -1.83 -15.40
CA GLY A 191 15.27 -1.06 -15.42
C GLY A 191 14.32 -1.42 -14.27
N THR A 192 13.06 -0.98 -14.37
CA THR A 192 12.01 -1.19 -13.35
C THR A 192 11.04 -2.31 -13.75
N GLN A 193 10.88 -3.31 -12.88
CA GLN A 193 10.24 -4.58 -13.25
C GLN A 193 9.32 -5.10 -12.15
N TYR A 194 8.06 -5.38 -12.50
CA TYR A 194 7.04 -5.88 -11.57
C TYR A 194 6.52 -7.25 -12.00
N TYR A 195 6.63 -8.24 -11.12
CA TYR A 195 6.18 -9.61 -11.33
C TYR A 195 5.10 -9.94 -10.32
N SER A 196 3.86 -10.19 -10.75
CA SER A 196 2.78 -10.52 -9.83
C SER A 196 2.07 -11.81 -10.20
N GLN A 197 1.81 -12.64 -9.19
CA GLN A 197 1.13 -13.93 -9.33
C GLN A 197 1.81 -14.81 -10.39
N CYS A 198 3.14 -14.72 -10.51
CA CYS A 198 3.94 -15.48 -11.48
C CYS A 198 4.48 -16.79 -10.89
N LEU A 199 4.87 -17.72 -11.75
CA LEU A 199 5.69 -18.88 -11.40
C LEU A 199 7.10 -18.72 -11.99
N ILE A 200 8.14 -18.77 -11.16
CA ILE A 200 9.53 -18.72 -11.63
C ILE A 200 10.26 -19.98 -11.17
N THR A 201 10.72 -20.79 -12.11
CA THR A 201 11.34 -22.10 -11.84
C THR A 201 12.80 -22.14 -12.28
N GLY A 202 13.68 -22.64 -11.40
CA GLY A 202 15.10 -22.86 -11.68
C GLY A 202 15.83 -23.51 -10.52
N ALA A 203 17.15 -23.65 -10.61
CA ALA A 203 17.98 -24.30 -9.61
C ALA A 203 19.16 -23.42 -9.17
N VAL A 204 19.83 -22.75 -10.10
CA VAL A 204 21.04 -21.95 -9.82
C VAL A 204 20.91 -20.57 -10.42
N ASP A 205 21.08 -19.53 -9.59
CA ASP A 205 21.08 -18.11 -9.96
C ASP A 205 19.87 -17.73 -10.84
N TYR A 206 18.73 -18.36 -10.58
CA TYR A 206 17.65 -18.37 -11.57
C TYR A 206 16.83 -17.08 -11.60
N ILE A 207 17.13 -16.13 -10.72
CA ILE A 207 16.74 -14.72 -10.81
C ILE A 207 18.00 -13.88 -10.61
N PHE A 208 18.49 -13.21 -11.66
CA PHE A 208 19.80 -12.57 -11.64
C PHE A 208 19.85 -11.30 -12.49
N GLY A 209 20.86 -10.45 -12.23
CA GLY A 209 21.01 -9.12 -12.87
C GLY A 209 20.94 -7.96 -11.87
N ASP A 210 20.66 -6.75 -12.38
CA ASP A 210 20.71 -5.49 -11.61
C ASP A 210 19.46 -4.61 -11.84
N ALA A 211 18.31 -5.20 -12.15
CA ALA A 211 17.06 -4.44 -12.20
C ALA A 211 16.58 -4.01 -10.80
N ALA A 212 15.82 -2.92 -10.75
CA ALA A 212 14.89 -2.70 -9.66
C ALA A 212 13.68 -3.60 -9.90
N ALA A 213 13.58 -4.71 -9.16
CA ALA A 213 12.58 -5.74 -9.41
C ALA A 213 11.78 -6.08 -8.15
N TRP A 214 10.45 -6.00 -8.29
CA TRP A 214 9.49 -6.39 -7.26
C TRP A 214 8.72 -7.64 -7.68
N PHE A 215 8.77 -8.66 -6.85
CA PHE A 215 8.03 -9.91 -6.99
C PHE A 215 6.92 -9.94 -5.97
N GLU A 216 5.67 -9.84 -6.42
CA GLU A 216 4.46 -9.79 -5.60
C GLU A 216 3.71 -11.11 -5.68
N SER A 217 3.39 -11.71 -4.53
CA SER A 217 2.46 -12.86 -4.44
C SER A 217 2.78 -13.98 -5.45
N SER A 218 4.06 -14.19 -5.75
CA SER A 218 4.54 -15.09 -6.81
C SER A 218 5.10 -16.39 -6.22
N THR A 219 5.04 -17.47 -6.99
CA THR A 219 5.65 -18.76 -6.64
C THR A 219 7.06 -18.84 -7.22
N ILE A 220 8.04 -19.04 -6.35
CA ILE A 220 9.45 -19.18 -6.70
C ILE A 220 9.84 -20.63 -6.39
N ALA A 221 10.01 -21.44 -7.44
CA ALA A 221 10.05 -22.89 -7.35
C ALA A 221 11.43 -23.47 -7.71
N SER A 222 12.12 -24.08 -6.75
CA SER A 222 13.46 -24.63 -6.97
C SER A 222 13.40 -26.06 -7.54
N SER A 223 14.01 -26.30 -8.69
CA SER A 223 14.09 -27.62 -9.37
C SER A 223 15.38 -28.39 -9.05
N GLY A 224 16.31 -27.76 -8.34
CA GLY A 224 17.57 -28.32 -7.84
C GLY A 224 18.14 -27.46 -6.73
N GLY A 225 19.16 -27.97 -6.02
CA GLY A 225 19.92 -27.18 -5.05
C GLY A 225 20.74 -26.09 -5.73
N GLY A 226 20.97 -24.99 -5.03
CA GLY A 226 21.61 -23.80 -5.59
C GLY A 226 21.07 -22.51 -4.98
N SER A 227 21.16 -21.40 -5.72
CA SER A 227 20.76 -20.07 -5.24
C SER A 227 19.58 -19.54 -6.04
N ILE A 228 18.59 -18.95 -5.38
CA ILE A 228 17.46 -18.30 -6.02
C ILE A 228 17.93 -17.03 -6.72
N THR A 229 18.58 -16.14 -5.97
CA THR A 229 19.00 -14.83 -6.48
C THR A 229 20.50 -14.72 -6.68
N ALA A 230 20.88 -13.98 -7.73
CA ALA A 230 22.25 -13.54 -7.98
C ALA A 230 22.25 -12.08 -8.46
N ASN A 231 22.06 -11.15 -7.52
CA ASN A 231 22.02 -9.71 -7.82
C ASN A 231 23.43 -9.16 -8.10
N SER A 232 23.55 -8.34 -9.14
CA SER A 232 24.82 -7.81 -9.66
C SER A 232 25.07 -6.34 -9.39
N ARG A 233 24.44 -5.77 -8.36
CA ARG A 233 24.68 -4.39 -7.99
C ARG A 233 26.15 -4.13 -7.66
N GLU A 234 26.77 -3.19 -8.39
CA GLU A 234 28.20 -2.87 -8.30
C GLU A 234 28.53 -1.56 -7.58
N THR A 235 27.60 -0.60 -7.56
CA THR A 235 27.88 0.77 -7.06
C THR A 235 26.99 1.14 -5.88
N THR A 236 27.50 2.00 -5.00
CA THR A 236 26.77 2.45 -3.80
C THR A 236 25.60 3.37 -4.13
N ASP A 237 25.66 4.06 -5.27
CA ASP A 237 24.68 5.06 -5.68
C ASP A 237 23.48 4.43 -6.40
N ASP A 238 23.58 3.15 -6.77
CA ASP A 238 22.51 2.41 -7.40
C ASP A 238 21.36 2.14 -6.41
N THR A 239 20.13 2.46 -6.82
CA THR A 239 18.90 2.27 -6.04
C THR A 239 18.21 0.93 -6.28
N THR A 240 18.79 0.03 -7.09
CA THR A 240 18.23 -1.28 -7.42
C THR A 240 18.08 -2.22 -6.22
N TRP A 241 16.95 -2.89 -6.15
CA TRP A 241 16.67 -3.96 -5.19
C TRP A 241 15.96 -5.10 -5.89
N TYR A 242 16.19 -6.32 -5.44
CA TYR A 242 15.22 -7.39 -5.60
C TYR A 242 14.39 -7.51 -4.33
N ILE A 243 13.08 -7.30 -4.43
CA ILE A 243 12.16 -7.47 -3.32
C ILE A 243 11.17 -8.59 -3.64
N PHE A 244 11.11 -9.59 -2.78
CA PHE A 244 10.15 -10.68 -2.85
C PHE A 244 9.10 -10.50 -1.75
N ASN A 245 7.94 -9.95 -2.11
CA ASN A 245 6.84 -9.68 -1.19
C ASN A 245 5.74 -10.73 -1.34
N LYS A 246 5.30 -11.32 -0.22
CA LYS A 246 4.21 -12.31 -0.18
C LYS A 246 4.42 -13.52 -1.11
N CYS A 247 5.67 -13.83 -1.45
CA CYS A 247 6.00 -14.93 -2.35
C CYS A 247 5.93 -16.28 -1.63
N THR A 248 5.73 -17.35 -2.39
CA THR A 248 5.88 -18.73 -1.92
C THR A 248 7.17 -19.32 -2.48
N ILE A 249 8.11 -19.64 -1.60
CA ILE A 249 9.40 -20.24 -1.94
C ILE A 249 9.33 -21.73 -1.61
N GLN A 250 9.36 -22.57 -2.65
CA GLN A 250 9.07 -24.00 -2.51
C GLN A 250 9.85 -24.87 -3.49
N GLN A 251 9.82 -26.18 -3.27
CA GLN A 251 10.31 -27.14 -4.24
C GLN A 251 9.40 -27.14 -5.49
N SER A 252 10.01 -27.17 -6.67
CA SER A 252 9.32 -27.38 -7.94
C SER A 252 8.82 -28.81 -8.05
N GLU A 253 7.65 -28.99 -8.69
CA GLU A 253 7.13 -30.33 -9.03
C GLU A 253 8.08 -31.11 -9.94
N ASN A 254 8.98 -30.41 -10.65
CA ASN A 254 9.98 -31.00 -11.54
C ASN A 254 11.32 -31.30 -10.84
N ALA A 255 11.43 -31.07 -9.53
CA ALA A 255 12.63 -31.42 -8.77
C ALA A 255 12.83 -32.95 -8.76
N THR A 256 14.06 -33.39 -9.05
CA THR A 256 14.41 -34.81 -9.15
C THR A 256 14.97 -35.41 -7.86
N ALA A 257 15.12 -34.58 -6.82
CA ALA A 257 15.62 -34.95 -5.50
C ALA A 257 14.89 -34.14 -4.41
N ASP A 258 15.02 -34.59 -3.16
CA ASP A 258 14.66 -33.80 -1.97
C ASP A 258 15.63 -32.64 -1.83
N LEU A 259 15.09 -31.41 -1.76
CA LEU A 259 15.88 -30.18 -1.67
C LEU A 259 15.94 -29.61 -0.26
N SER A 260 15.50 -30.36 0.76
CA SER A 260 15.53 -29.92 2.16
C SER A 260 16.91 -29.40 2.58
N GLY A 261 17.01 -28.09 2.86
CA GLY A 261 18.26 -27.42 3.22
C GLY A 261 19.28 -27.23 2.09
N GLU A 262 18.92 -27.45 0.83
CA GLU A 262 19.85 -27.40 -0.32
C GLU A 262 19.78 -26.09 -1.12
N VAL A 263 18.84 -25.20 -0.81
CA VAL A 263 18.58 -23.96 -1.56
C VAL A 263 18.94 -22.72 -0.75
N TYR A 264 19.68 -21.79 -1.34
CA TYR A 264 19.97 -20.48 -0.78
C TYR A 264 19.03 -19.43 -1.38
N LEU A 265 18.53 -18.50 -0.57
CA LEU A 265 17.81 -17.29 -1.00
C LEU A 265 18.62 -16.45 -1.99
N GLY A 266 19.95 -16.48 -1.90
CA GLY A 266 20.79 -15.79 -2.87
C GLY A 266 22.29 -15.82 -2.62
N ARG A 267 23.03 -15.20 -3.54
CA ARG A 267 24.45 -14.92 -3.42
C ARG A 267 24.87 -13.68 -4.20
N PRO A 268 25.97 -13.01 -3.81
CA PRO A 268 26.35 -11.73 -4.40
C PRO A 268 27.11 -11.96 -5.70
N TRP A 269 26.44 -11.83 -6.86
CA TRP A 269 27.15 -11.86 -8.15
C TRP A 269 28.15 -10.70 -8.25
N ARG A 270 27.83 -9.58 -7.57
CA ARG A 270 28.72 -8.45 -7.34
C ARG A 270 28.70 -8.02 -5.87
N ALA A 271 29.75 -7.30 -5.47
CA ALA A 271 30.08 -7.09 -4.07
C ALA A 271 29.02 -6.35 -3.26
N LEU A 272 28.17 -5.54 -3.90
CA LEU A 272 27.15 -4.71 -3.24
C LEU A 272 25.73 -5.20 -3.50
N ALA A 273 25.58 -6.51 -3.74
CA ALA A 273 24.29 -7.14 -4.04
C ALA A 273 23.24 -6.81 -2.98
N ARG A 274 21.99 -6.66 -3.41
CA ARG A 274 20.92 -6.18 -2.53
C ARG A 274 19.58 -6.85 -2.78
N VAL A 275 19.10 -7.59 -1.78
CA VAL A 275 17.91 -8.45 -1.89
C VAL A 275 17.13 -8.45 -0.58
N MET A 276 15.80 -8.42 -0.65
CA MET A 276 14.93 -8.65 0.49
C MET A 276 13.87 -9.71 0.18
N PHE A 277 13.66 -10.64 1.09
CA PHE A 277 12.45 -11.48 1.14
C PHE A 277 11.57 -11.01 2.28
N GLN A 278 10.33 -10.64 2.01
CA GLN A 278 9.40 -10.16 3.02
C GLN A 278 8.01 -10.78 2.88
N HIS A 279 7.35 -10.98 4.02
CA HIS A 279 6.01 -11.55 4.11
C HIS A 279 5.83 -12.85 3.33
N SER A 280 6.92 -13.55 3.04
CA SER A 280 6.95 -14.70 2.13
C SER A 280 6.92 -16.01 2.91
N THR A 281 6.42 -17.08 2.30
CA THR A 281 6.47 -18.43 2.88
C THR A 281 7.70 -19.16 2.35
N LEU A 282 8.65 -19.48 3.23
CA LEU A 282 9.87 -20.21 2.95
C LEU A 282 9.72 -21.67 3.39
N SER A 283 9.71 -22.62 2.44
CA SER A 283 9.66 -24.04 2.77
C SER A 283 11.01 -24.54 3.33
N ASP A 284 11.04 -25.79 3.79
CA ASP A 284 12.22 -26.49 4.33
C ASP A 284 13.35 -26.69 3.32
N ILE A 285 13.19 -26.29 2.05
CA ILE A 285 14.27 -26.31 1.06
C ILE A 285 15.38 -25.32 1.39
N ILE A 286 15.08 -24.27 2.17
CA ILE A 286 16.04 -23.21 2.45
C ILE A 286 17.13 -23.70 3.40
N ASN A 287 18.37 -23.58 2.95
CA ASN A 287 19.57 -23.83 3.72
C ASN A 287 19.62 -22.89 4.95
N THR A 288 20.13 -23.36 6.08
CA THR A 288 20.20 -22.57 7.32
C THR A 288 21.01 -21.28 7.16
N ASP A 289 22.07 -21.31 6.34
CA ASP A 289 22.87 -20.12 6.07
C ASP A 289 22.08 -19.08 5.25
N GLY A 290 21.02 -19.50 4.55
CA GLY A 290 20.11 -18.71 3.72
C GLY A 290 20.76 -18.06 2.52
N TRP A 291 21.89 -17.38 2.70
CA TRP A 291 22.69 -16.73 1.69
C TRP A 291 24.05 -17.41 1.58
N THR A 292 24.70 -17.32 0.42
CA THR A 292 26.03 -17.91 0.21
C THR A 292 27.00 -16.95 -0.49
N THR A 293 28.28 -17.30 -0.53
CA THR A 293 29.37 -16.47 -1.05
C THR A 293 29.50 -16.59 -2.58
N MET A 294 29.90 -15.52 -3.28
CA MET A 294 30.28 -15.59 -4.69
C MET A 294 31.34 -14.55 -5.06
N ALA A 295 31.02 -13.26 -5.02
CA ALA A 295 32.00 -12.20 -5.27
C ALA A 295 33.03 -12.09 -4.13
N ASP A 296 34.28 -11.84 -4.50
CA ASP A 296 35.34 -11.47 -3.55
C ASP A 296 34.99 -10.13 -2.87
N ASP A 297 35.38 -9.98 -1.60
CA ASP A 297 35.16 -8.77 -0.79
C ASP A 297 33.69 -8.28 -0.73
N ALA A 298 32.74 -9.20 -0.88
CA ALA A 298 31.32 -8.88 -0.88
C ALA A 298 30.84 -8.35 0.48
N THR A 299 30.13 -7.23 0.42
CA THR A 299 29.37 -6.62 1.53
C THR A 299 27.93 -6.41 1.07
N PRO A 300 27.18 -7.50 0.77
CA PRO A 300 25.82 -7.37 0.30
C PRO A 300 24.90 -6.91 1.42
N ILE A 301 23.75 -6.36 1.05
CA ILE A 301 22.64 -6.10 1.96
C ILE A 301 21.56 -7.14 1.66
N TYR A 302 21.46 -8.12 2.54
CA TYR A 302 20.43 -9.14 2.48
C TYR A 302 19.52 -9.04 3.67
N MET A 303 18.22 -9.06 3.42
CA MET A 303 17.22 -8.78 4.43
C MET A 303 16.07 -9.77 4.34
N GLU A 304 15.58 -10.19 5.50
CA GLU A 304 14.35 -10.93 5.66
C GLU A 304 13.41 -10.22 6.62
N TYR A 305 12.13 -10.08 6.24
CA TYR A 305 11.14 -9.41 7.10
C TYR A 305 9.78 -10.11 7.12
N GLY A 306 9.37 -10.61 8.27
CA GLY A 306 8.04 -11.22 8.42
C GLY A 306 7.79 -12.44 7.55
N ASN A 307 8.85 -13.16 7.14
CA ASN A 307 8.75 -14.44 6.44
C ASN A 307 8.23 -15.53 7.39
N THR A 308 7.57 -16.54 6.84
CA THR A 308 7.04 -17.70 7.59
C THR A 308 7.47 -19.01 6.94
N GLY A 309 7.16 -20.15 7.55
CA GLY A 309 7.47 -21.48 7.00
C GLY A 309 8.76 -22.09 7.57
N ALA A 310 9.02 -23.35 7.25
CA ALA A 310 10.11 -24.13 7.86
C ALA A 310 11.53 -23.59 7.53
N GLY A 311 11.68 -22.86 6.43
CA GLY A 311 12.93 -22.23 6.01
C GLY A 311 13.15 -20.81 6.54
N SER A 312 12.26 -20.28 7.37
CA SER A 312 12.26 -18.86 7.78
C SER A 312 13.12 -18.51 9.01
N ASP A 313 13.82 -19.48 9.60
CA ASP A 313 14.73 -19.21 10.72
C ASP A 313 15.99 -18.48 10.23
N THR A 314 16.17 -17.23 10.69
CA THR A 314 17.27 -16.36 10.29
C THR A 314 18.51 -16.47 11.20
N SER A 315 18.48 -17.29 12.26
CA SER A 315 19.51 -17.31 13.32
C SER A 315 20.91 -17.73 12.86
N ALA A 316 21.01 -18.40 11.71
CA ALA A 316 22.27 -18.86 11.12
C ALA A 316 22.64 -18.13 9.84
N ARG A 317 21.91 -17.08 9.47
CA ARG A 317 22.08 -16.45 8.16
C ARG A 317 23.47 -15.85 7.97
N LEU A 318 24.06 -16.14 6.82
CA LEU A 318 25.27 -15.51 6.34
C LEU A 318 24.90 -14.17 5.70
N TYR A 319 25.70 -13.11 5.90
CA TYR A 319 25.49 -11.77 5.30
C TYR A 319 24.18 -11.04 5.65
N GLU A 320 23.33 -11.60 6.53
CA GLU A 320 22.07 -10.96 6.90
C GLU A 320 22.31 -9.59 7.54
N THR A 321 21.55 -8.63 7.04
CA THR A 321 21.41 -7.30 7.60
C THR A 321 20.01 -7.23 8.21
N ASP A 322 19.92 -6.81 9.47
CA ASP A 322 18.62 -6.68 10.13
C ASP A 322 17.70 -5.71 9.37
N ALA A 323 16.49 -6.15 9.06
CA ALA A 323 15.45 -5.30 8.48
C ALA A 323 14.67 -4.60 9.60
N SER A 324 14.61 -3.26 9.58
CA SER A 324 13.82 -2.47 10.54
C SER A 324 12.33 -2.41 10.22
N GLY A 325 11.92 -2.92 9.06
CA GLY A 325 10.57 -2.88 8.52
C GLY A 325 10.52 -3.52 7.12
N PRO A 326 9.33 -3.71 6.54
CA PRO A 326 9.22 -4.16 5.17
C PRO A 326 9.65 -3.05 4.20
N ALA A 327 10.21 -3.44 3.07
CA ALA A 327 10.31 -2.55 1.93
C ALA A 327 8.94 -2.20 1.37
N LEU A 328 8.80 -0.94 0.96
CA LEU A 328 7.66 -0.48 0.18
C LEU A 328 8.05 -0.49 -1.29
N ILE A 329 7.11 -0.87 -2.17
CA ILE A 329 7.36 -0.90 -3.61
C ILE A 329 7.77 0.47 -4.16
N THR A 330 7.26 1.53 -3.54
CA THR A 330 7.59 2.93 -3.85
C THR A 330 9.04 3.30 -3.53
N TRP A 331 9.79 2.47 -2.80
CA TRP A 331 11.24 2.66 -2.63
C TRP A 331 12.01 2.38 -3.91
N LEU A 332 11.47 1.54 -4.80
CA LEU A 332 12.15 1.13 -6.02
C LEU A 332 11.80 2.05 -7.18
N TYR A 333 10.51 2.36 -7.37
CA TYR A 333 10.00 3.18 -8.49
C TYR A 333 8.52 3.54 -8.29
N GLU A 334 8.02 4.47 -9.11
CA GLU A 334 6.58 4.78 -9.20
C GLU A 334 5.79 3.60 -9.78
N THR A 335 4.53 3.46 -9.38
CA THR A 335 3.72 2.26 -9.66
C THR A 335 2.57 2.49 -10.63
N SER A 336 2.47 3.66 -11.28
CA SER A 336 1.33 4.04 -12.12
C SER A 336 1.20 3.19 -13.38
N TRP A 337 2.30 2.64 -13.88
CA TRP A 337 2.34 1.70 -15.01
C TRP A 337 1.99 0.26 -14.62
N ILE A 338 1.87 -0.04 -13.33
CA ILE A 338 1.53 -1.38 -12.86
C ILE A 338 0.02 -1.58 -12.96
N ASP A 339 -0.39 -2.72 -13.51
CA ASP A 339 -1.79 -3.15 -13.49
C ASP A 339 -2.29 -3.30 -12.04
N SER A 340 -3.20 -2.42 -11.65
CA SER A 340 -3.72 -2.34 -10.29
C SER A 340 -4.48 -3.60 -9.87
N ALA A 341 -4.97 -4.41 -10.80
CA ALA A 341 -5.60 -5.69 -10.48
C ALA A 341 -4.61 -6.73 -9.92
N TYR A 342 -3.31 -6.49 -10.10
CA TYR A 342 -2.22 -7.36 -9.68
C TYR A 342 -1.36 -6.75 -8.57
N LEU A 343 -1.74 -5.59 -8.04
CA LEU A 343 -1.19 -5.05 -6.79
C LEU A 343 -1.88 -5.77 -5.63
N SER A 344 -1.11 -6.42 -4.76
CA SER A 344 -1.71 -7.13 -3.63
C SER A 344 -2.12 -6.15 -2.53
N THR A 345 -3.42 -6.06 -2.27
CA THR A 345 -3.92 -5.65 -0.96
C THR A 345 -3.65 -6.83 0.00
N SER A 346 -3.07 -6.58 1.17
CA SER A 346 -2.61 -7.64 2.08
C SER A 346 -3.74 -8.39 2.79
N THR A 347 -4.12 -9.60 2.35
CA THR A 347 -4.63 -10.68 3.23
C THR A 347 -4.54 -12.09 2.60
N SER A 348 -3.88 -13.04 3.26
CA SER A 348 -4.40 -14.38 3.61
C SER A 348 -3.28 -15.34 4.07
N THR A 349 -3.53 -16.07 5.17
CA THR A 349 -2.80 -17.29 5.54
C THR A 349 -3.75 -18.48 5.50
N ALA A 350 -3.31 -19.55 4.85
CA ALA A 350 -4.02 -20.82 4.69
C ALA A 350 -4.23 -21.57 6.01
N SER A 351 -5.44 -22.11 6.23
CA SER A 351 -5.73 -23.06 7.32
C SER A 351 -5.74 -24.50 6.80
N SER A 352 -4.90 -25.37 7.38
CA SER A 352 -4.88 -26.81 7.15
C SER A 352 -6.12 -27.51 7.74
N SER A 353 -6.77 -28.37 6.96
CA SER A 353 -7.92 -29.17 7.38
C SER A 353 -7.50 -30.54 7.93
N GLY A 354 -7.99 -30.88 9.14
CA GLY A 354 -7.92 -32.21 9.74
C GLY A 354 -9.30 -32.85 9.82
N SER A 355 -9.46 -33.99 9.15
CA SER A 355 -10.68 -34.79 9.07
C SER A 355 -11.11 -35.44 10.39
N SER A 356 -12.41 -35.44 10.70
CA SER A 356 -13.10 -36.62 11.23
C SER A 356 -14.63 -36.51 11.10
N ALA A 357 -15.27 -37.66 10.87
CA ALA A 357 -16.67 -37.82 10.50
C ALA A 357 -17.58 -38.10 11.71
N SER A 358 -18.85 -37.68 11.67
CA SER A 358 -20.01 -38.61 11.67
C SER A 358 -21.38 -37.91 11.74
N ALA A 359 -22.23 -38.25 10.76
CA ALA A 359 -23.65 -38.63 10.84
C ALA A 359 -24.75 -37.69 11.42
N SER A 360 -25.60 -37.25 10.48
CA SER A 360 -27.05 -37.58 10.37
C SER A 360 -28.13 -36.59 10.84
N ALA A 361 -29.00 -36.28 9.86
CA ALA A 361 -30.47 -36.31 9.88
C ALA A 361 -31.26 -34.99 9.79
N SER A 362 -31.98 -34.93 8.65
CA SER A 362 -33.38 -34.49 8.48
C SER A 362 -33.71 -33.01 8.30
N ALA A 363 -34.13 -32.73 7.06
CA ALA A 363 -34.88 -31.57 6.64
C ALA A 363 -36.29 -31.53 7.24
N VAL A 364 -36.76 -30.32 7.59
CA VAL A 364 -38.18 -29.94 7.57
C VAL A 364 -38.28 -28.50 7.07
N ALA A 365 -39.10 -28.30 6.06
CA ALA A 365 -39.45 -26.99 5.50
C ALA A 365 -40.68 -26.40 6.22
N SER A 366 -40.71 -25.08 6.40
CA SER A 366 -41.97 -24.32 6.48
C SER A 366 -41.78 -22.82 6.19
N SER A 367 -42.37 -22.39 5.07
CA SER A 367 -43.16 -21.15 4.82
C SER A 367 -42.74 -19.79 5.43
N GLY A 368 -42.59 -18.79 4.55
CA GLY A 368 -42.18 -17.39 4.80
C GLY A 368 -43.17 -16.47 5.55
N PRO A 369 -43.13 -15.12 5.39
CA PRO A 369 -42.95 -14.40 4.13
C PRO A 369 -41.81 -13.36 4.10
N SER A 370 -41.40 -13.06 2.87
CA SER A 370 -40.54 -11.97 2.43
C SER A 370 -41.21 -10.59 2.58
N SER A 371 -40.49 -9.61 3.10
CA SER A 371 -40.71 -8.18 2.80
C SER A 371 -39.41 -7.60 2.24
N SER A 372 -39.38 -7.44 0.93
CA SER A 372 -38.32 -6.78 0.17
C SER A 372 -38.37 -5.28 0.40
N ALA A 373 -37.39 -4.74 1.12
CA ALA A 373 -37.00 -3.34 1.00
C ALA A 373 -35.87 -3.26 -0.04
N SER A 374 -36.19 -2.63 -1.17
CA SER A 374 -35.29 -2.40 -2.30
C SER A 374 -34.22 -1.39 -1.90
N SER A 375 -32.98 -1.82 -1.71
CA SER A 375 -31.83 -0.92 -1.74
C SER A 375 -31.56 -0.57 -3.20
N THR A 376 -31.96 0.64 -3.61
CA THR A 376 -31.59 1.20 -4.90
C THR A 376 -30.08 1.41 -4.90
N GLN A 377 -29.32 0.49 -5.50
CA GLN A 377 -27.94 0.75 -5.85
C GLN A 377 -27.92 1.86 -6.90
N VAL A 378 -27.45 3.03 -6.49
CA VAL A 378 -26.95 4.03 -7.43
C VAL A 378 -25.69 3.43 -8.02
N SER A 379 -25.78 3.10 -9.30
CA SER A 379 -24.64 2.73 -10.13
C SER A 379 -23.70 3.93 -10.15
N GLY A 380 -22.53 3.79 -9.53
CA GLY A 380 -21.41 4.69 -9.77
C GLY A 380 -21.07 4.63 -11.25
N SER A 381 -21.44 5.68 -11.98
CA SER A 381 -20.89 5.91 -13.30
C SER A 381 -19.39 6.11 -13.13
N SER A 382 -18.59 5.28 -13.77
CA SER A 382 -17.21 5.62 -14.08
C SER A 382 -17.22 6.88 -14.94
N SER A 383 -17.11 8.04 -14.32
CA SER A 383 -16.78 9.26 -15.01
C SER A 383 -15.33 9.11 -15.43
N ALA A 384 -15.11 8.77 -16.70
CA ALA A 384 -13.85 9.04 -17.35
C ALA A 384 -13.51 10.51 -17.07
N VAL A 385 -12.27 10.77 -16.62
CA VAL A 385 -11.72 12.13 -16.61
C VAL A 385 -11.86 12.65 -18.03
N ASP A 386 -12.80 13.56 -18.22
CA ASP A 386 -12.98 14.32 -19.45
C ASP A 386 -11.69 15.12 -19.61
N THR A 387 -10.81 14.71 -20.52
CA THR A 387 -9.62 15.48 -20.86
C THR A 387 -10.10 16.81 -21.43
N SER A 388 -10.11 17.83 -20.58
CA SER A 388 -10.60 19.13 -20.97
C SER A 388 -9.80 19.64 -22.17
N THR A 389 -10.49 20.20 -23.14
CA THR A 389 -9.87 20.89 -24.28
C THR A 389 -9.31 22.27 -23.88
N GLY A 390 -9.10 22.49 -22.58
CA GLY A 390 -8.68 23.76 -21.98
C GLY A 390 -7.21 24.08 -22.22
N ALA A 391 -6.83 25.33 -21.99
CA ALA A 391 -5.45 25.77 -22.15
C ALA A 391 -4.53 25.13 -21.09
N THR A 392 -3.23 25.04 -21.40
CA THR A 392 -2.20 24.60 -20.43
C THR A 392 -1.35 25.79 -19.99
N CYS A 393 -1.23 25.98 -18.68
CA CYS A 393 -0.48 27.06 -18.05
C CYS A 393 0.62 26.47 -17.17
N THR A 394 1.84 27.00 -17.28
CA THR A 394 2.95 26.69 -16.36
C THR A 394 3.35 27.99 -15.65
N PRO A 395 3.07 28.16 -14.35
CA PRO A 395 3.45 29.36 -13.63
C PRO A 395 4.97 29.53 -13.63
N THR A 396 5.45 30.77 -13.69
CA THR A 396 6.89 31.04 -13.62
C THR A 396 7.36 30.91 -12.17
N ALA A 397 8.31 30.02 -11.90
CA ALA A 397 8.93 29.89 -10.58
C ALA A 397 9.94 31.03 -10.32
N GLY A 398 9.89 31.61 -9.13
CA GLY A 398 10.79 32.67 -8.67
C GLY A 398 12.18 32.15 -8.30
N GLY A 399 12.31 30.85 -8.00
CA GLY A 399 13.58 30.16 -7.80
C GLY A 399 14.32 30.50 -6.50
N SER A 400 13.64 31.13 -5.54
CA SER A 400 14.19 31.51 -4.23
C SER A 400 13.09 31.59 -3.18
N SER A 401 13.34 31.11 -1.97
CA SER A 401 12.40 31.21 -0.84
C SER A 401 12.02 32.64 -0.46
N SER A 402 12.86 33.62 -0.82
CA SER A 402 12.56 35.04 -0.62
C SER A 402 11.53 35.62 -1.61
N THR A 403 11.10 34.86 -2.61
CA THR A 403 10.18 35.29 -3.65
C THR A 403 8.89 34.49 -3.53
N ASP A 404 7.76 35.20 -3.40
CA ASP A 404 6.45 34.56 -3.30
C ASP A 404 5.95 34.16 -4.69
N ASP A 405 5.78 32.85 -4.90
CA ASP A 405 5.30 32.27 -6.14
C ASP A 405 3.79 32.09 -6.18
N THR A 406 3.10 32.26 -5.05
CA THR A 406 1.64 32.16 -4.95
C THR A 406 0.91 33.01 -6.00
N PRO A 407 1.26 34.28 -6.25
CA PRO A 407 0.59 35.09 -7.27
C PRO A 407 0.76 34.54 -8.71
N ALA A 408 1.89 33.90 -9.01
CA ALA A 408 2.12 33.31 -10.32
C ALA A 408 1.25 32.06 -10.53
N ILE A 409 1.12 31.23 -9.49
CA ILE A 409 0.26 30.04 -9.53
C ILE A 409 -1.21 30.45 -9.61
N ALA A 410 -1.66 31.41 -8.79
CA ALA A 410 -3.03 31.92 -8.85
C ALA A 410 -3.37 32.50 -10.24
N SER A 411 -2.43 33.23 -10.86
CA SER A 411 -2.60 33.74 -12.22
C SER A 411 -2.73 32.61 -13.25
N ALA A 412 -1.97 31.52 -13.10
CA ALA A 412 -2.07 30.34 -13.96
C ALA A 412 -3.42 29.60 -13.79
N ILE A 413 -3.95 29.53 -12.56
CA ILE A 413 -5.29 28.99 -12.29
C ILE A 413 -6.35 29.84 -12.98
N ALA A 414 -6.26 31.17 -12.89
CA ALA A 414 -7.21 32.07 -13.53
C ALA A 414 -7.16 32.00 -15.07
N GLU A 415 -5.96 31.93 -15.65
CA GLU A 415 -5.75 31.85 -17.10
C GLU A 415 -6.19 30.49 -17.68
N CYS A 416 -5.96 29.40 -16.95
CA CYS A 416 -6.32 28.04 -17.32
C CYS A 416 -7.41 27.45 -16.42
N SER A 417 -8.46 28.24 -16.17
CA SER A 417 -9.54 27.94 -15.21
C SER A 417 -10.36 26.68 -15.52
N ASP A 418 -10.41 26.23 -16.77
CA ASP A 418 -11.01 24.95 -17.21
C ASP A 418 -9.98 24.01 -17.86
N GLY A 419 -8.69 24.33 -17.71
CA GLY A 419 -7.56 23.66 -18.35
C GLY A 419 -6.58 23.04 -17.35
N THR A 420 -5.33 22.94 -17.76
CA THR A 420 -4.26 22.30 -16.96
C THR A 420 -3.26 23.32 -16.44
N ILE A 421 -2.99 23.28 -15.13
CA ILE A 421 -1.92 24.02 -14.48
C ILE A 421 -0.79 23.03 -14.20
N VAL A 422 0.37 23.19 -14.83
CA VAL A 422 1.51 22.27 -14.69
C VAL A 422 2.51 22.84 -13.71
N ILE A 423 2.77 22.13 -12.61
CA ILE A 423 3.87 22.38 -11.68
C ILE A 423 4.98 21.36 -12.00
N PRO A 424 6.04 21.75 -12.74
CA PRO A 424 6.96 20.77 -13.33
C PRO A 424 7.83 20.04 -12.33
N ALA A 425 8.17 18.78 -12.65
CA ALA A 425 9.11 17.97 -11.87
C ALA A 425 10.45 18.67 -11.64
N GLY A 426 11.00 18.51 -10.44
CA GLY A 426 12.28 19.11 -10.04
C GLY A 426 12.24 20.63 -9.84
N THR A 427 11.06 21.26 -9.90
CA THR A 427 10.88 22.69 -9.63
C THR A 427 10.23 22.89 -8.27
N THR A 428 10.80 23.78 -7.44
CA THR A 428 10.19 24.22 -6.19
C THR A 428 9.58 25.61 -6.39
N TYR A 429 8.31 25.75 -6.03
CA TYR A 429 7.63 27.03 -5.90
C TYR A 429 7.45 27.34 -4.42
N TYR A 430 7.74 28.58 -4.04
CA TYR A 430 7.68 29.02 -2.65
C TYR A 430 6.38 29.77 -2.38
N LEU A 431 5.51 29.19 -1.56
CA LEU A 431 4.25 29.79 -1.13
C LEU A 431 4.50 30.63 0.13
N ASN A 432 4.64 31.94 -0.05
CA ASN A 432 4.80 32.87 1.08
C ASN A 432 3.47 33.54 1.46
N THR A 433 2.41 33.28 0.67
CA THR A 433 1.02 33.65 0.97
C THR A 433 0.06 32.51 0.62
N ALA A 434 -1.14 32.52 1.20
CA ALA A 434 -2.16 31.49 0.98
C ALA A 434 -2.59 31.40 -0.50
N LEU A 435 -2.70 30.17 -1.02
CA LEU A 435 -3.07 29.86 -2.41
C LEU A 435 -4.56 29.51 -2.51
N SER A 436 -5.31 30.25 -3.32
CA SER A 436 -6.73 29.99 -3.58
C SER A 436 -6.96 29.40 -4.97
N PHE A 437 -7.87 28.42 -5.05
CA PHE A 437 -8.40 27.86 -6.29
C PHE A 437 -9.72 28.54 -6.74
N GLU A 438 -10.06 29.71 -6.21
CA GLU A 438 -11.36 30.38 -6.47
C GLU A 438 -11.69 30.58 -7.96
N ASP A 439 -10.68 30.77 -8.81
CA ASP A 439 -10.86 30.92 -10.25
C ASP A 439 -10.92 29.59 -11.02
N CYS A 440 -10.78 28.44 -10.34
CA CYS A 440 -10.90 27.11 -10.95
C CYS A 440 -12.38 26.78 -11.26
N SER A 441 -12.64 26.29 -12.47
CA SER A 441 -13.95 25.93 -12.99
C SER A 441 -13.86 24.62 -13.79
N GLY A 442 -13.33 23.57 -13.17
CA GLY A 442 -13.00 22.29 -13.83
C GLY A 442 -11.52 22.14 -14.18
N CYS A 443 -10.64 22.95 -13.58
CA CYS A 443 -9.21 22.88 -13.83
C CYS A 443 -8.56 21.63 -13.22
N THR A 444 -7.41 21.23 -13.79
CA THR A 444 -6.53 20.22 -13.22
C THR A 444 -5.16 20.82 -12.94
N MET A 445 -4.69 20.74 -11.69
CA MET A 445 -3.29 20.97 -11.35
C MET A 445 -2.51 19.65 -11.47
N GLU A 446 -1.62 19.58 -12.45
CA GLU A 446 -0.62 18.51 -12.59
C GLU A 446 0.60 18.87 -11.73
N LEU A 447 0.67 18.28 -10.54
CA LEU A 447 1.70 18.55 -9.55
C LEU A 447 2.80 17.48 -9.63
N GLU A 448 3.95 17.82 -10.22
CA GLU A 448 5.12 16.94 -10.25
C GLU A 448 6.34 17.56 -9.53
N GLY A 449 6.30 18.88 -9.31
CA GLY A 449 7.27 19.61 -8.51
C GLY A 449 6.90 19.70 -7.03
N THR A 450 7.48 20.68 -6.33
CA THR A 450 7.22 20.96 -4.92
C THR A 450 6.56 22.32 -4.75
N LEU A 451 5.44 22.36 -4.03
CA LEU A 451 4.85 23.59 -3.50
C LEU A 451 5.23 23.67 -2.02
N MET A 452 6.18 24.57 -1.68
CA MET A 452 6.78 24.67 -0.35
C MET A 452 6.36 25.95 0.34
N THR A 453 5.83 25.83 1.56
CA THR A 453 5.34 26.95 2.36
C THR A 453 6.48 27.66 3.09
N SER A 454 6.38 28.98 3.29
CA SER A 454 7.27 29.71 4.20
C SER A 454 7.07 29.26 5.65
N ASP A 455 8.11 29.39 6.47
CA ASP A 455 8.05 29.15 7.93
C ASP A 455 7.60 30.39 8.73
N ASP A 456 6.97 31.37 8.08
CA ASP A 456 6.50 32.62 8.68
C ASP A 456 5.25 32.39 9.56
N THR A 457 5.49 31.97 10.80
CA THR A 457 4.44 31.69 11.78
C THR A 457 3.60 32.92 12.12
N ASP A 458 4.16 34.13 12.05
CA ASP A 458 3.41 35.37 12.28
C ASP A 458 2.34 35.56 11.18
N TYR A 459 2.69 35.34 9.92
CA TYR A 459 1.73 35.37 8.81
C TYR A 459 0.70 34.24 8.93
N TRP A 460 1.15 32.98 9.03
CA TRP A 460 0.27 31.81 9.01
C TRP A 460 -0.67 31.74 10.20
N SER A 461 -0.33 32.34 11.35
CA SER A 461 -1.22 32.39 12.52
C SER A 461 -2.52 33.16 12.28
N SER A 462 -2.55 34.01 11.25
CA SER A 462 -3.73 34.77 10.85
C SER A 462 -4.52 34.12 9.71
N GLN A 463 -4.02 33.01 9.15
CA GLN A 463 -4.63 32.31 8.02
C GLN A 463 -5.40 31.08 8.51
N GLY A 464 -6.54 30.79 7.87
CA GLY A 464 -7.29 29.57 8.13
C GLY A 464 -6.67 28.34 7.46
N ALA A 465 -6.17 28.50 6.25
CA ALA A 465 -5.54 27.43 5.48
C ALA A 465 -4.41 27.95 4.58
N ILE A 466 -3.47 27.07 4.21
CA ILE A 466 -2.41 27.35 3.23
C ILE A 466 -2.98 27.28 1.81
N ILE A 467 -3.76 26.24 1.50
CA ILE A 467 -4.43 26.06 0.20
C ILE A 467 -5.93 25.95 0.42
N THR A 468 -6.71 26.70 -0.37
CA THR A 468 -8.18 26.66 -0.34
C THR A 468 -8.76 26.27 -1.69
N ILE A 469 -9.64 25.26 -1.68
CA ILE A 469 -10.60 24.94 -2.74
C ILE A 469 -11.98 25.28 -2.18
N GLU A 470 -12.37 26.55 -2.34
CA GLU A 470 -13.60 27.08 -1.74
C GLU A 470 -14.58 27.55 -2.81
N SER A 471 -15.84 27.12 -2.70
CA SER A 471 -16.90 27.45 -3.66
C SER A 471 -16.60 27.02 -5.11
N VAL A 472 -15.82 25.95 -5.29
CA VAL A 472 -15.40 25.42 -6.60
C VAL A 472 -16.24 24.22 -7.00
N THR A 473 -16.56 24.11 -8.29
CA THR A 473 -17.18 22.91 -8.87
C THR A 473 -16.25 22.33 -9.93
N GLY A 474 -15.74 21.13 -9.69
CA GLY A 474 -14.72 20.53 -10.53
C GLY A 474 -13.34 21.13 -10.24
N ALA A 475 -12.51 20.39 -9.52
CA ALA A 475 -11.10 20.68 -9.37
C ALA A 475 -10.33 19.39 -9.18
N SER A 476 -9.21 19.24 -9.88
CA SER A 476 -8.33 18.09 -9.70
C SER A 476 -6.93 18.56 -9.31
N ILE A 477 -6.32 17.93 -8.32
CA ILE A 477 -4.89 18.04 -8.03
C ILE A 477 -4.30 16.64 -8.15
N ILE A 478 -3.47 16.42 -9.15
CA ILE A 478 -3.00 15.08 -9.51
C ILE A 478 -1.48 15.13 -9.71
N SER A 479 -0.76 14.19 -9.12
CA SER A 479 0.58 13.84 -9.59
C SER A 479 0.49 12.57 -10.43
N THR A 480 0.91 12.64 -11.68
CA THR A 480 0.98 11.47 -12.57
C THR A 480 2.17 10.58 -12.22
N THR A 481 3.24 11.15 -11.65
CA THR A 481 4.47 10.42 -11.29
C THR A 481 4.51 9.95 -9.84
N GLY A 482 3.64 10.48 -8.97
CA GLY A 482 3.71 10.29 -7.51
C GLY A 482 4.79 11.12 -6.81
N GLN A 483 5.52 11.96 -7.56
CA GLN A 483 6.60 12.80 -7.04
C GLN A 483 6.15 14.20 -6.65
N GLY A 484 4.89 14.56 -6.93
CA GLY A 484 4.31 15.83 -6.54
C GLY A 484 4.28 16.00 -5.03
N VAL A 485 4.85 17.11 -4.53
CA VAL A 485 4.95 17.38 -3.10
C VAL A 485 4.28 18.70 -2.75
N PHE A 486 3.40 18.68 -1.74
CA PHE A 486 3.14 19.85 -0.91
C PHE A 486 3.98 19.74 0.37
N ASP A 487 4.82 20.73 0.63
CA ASP A 487 5.60 20.83 1.87
C ASP A 487 5.08 22.00 2.71
N GLY A 488 4.47 21.68 3.85
CA GLY A 488 3.90 22.63 4.80
C GLY A 488 4.95 23.33 5.65
N ASN A 489 6.20 22.84 5.65
CA ASN A 489 7.33 23.41 6.40
C ASN A 489 7.00 23.65 7.88
N GLY A 490 6.28 22.71 8.50
CA GLY A 490 5.57 22.89 9.77
C GLY A 490 6.45 22.98 11.02
N GLN A 491 7.75 22.71 10.94
CA GLN A 491 8.64 22.62 12.12
C GLN A 491 8.60 23.88 13.00
N ALA A 492 8.67 25.07 12.39
CA ALA A 492 8.63 26.33 13.13
C ALA A 492 7.29 26.51 13.88
N ALA A 493 6.19 26.09 13.26
CA ALA A 493 4.86 26.16 13.86
C ALA A 493 4.74 25.17 15.04
N TRP A 494 5.27 23.95 14.92
CA TRP A 494 5.26 22.97 16.01
C TRP A 494 6.07 23.45 17.21
N ASP A 495 7.28 23.96 16.99
CA ASP A 495 8.14 24.46 18.06
C ASP A 495 7.54 25.69 18.76
N GLN A 496 6.93 26.60 18.00
CA GLN A 496 6.28 27.77 18.59
C GLN A 496 4.99 27.41 19.33
N PHE A 497 4.18 26.49 18.81
CA PHE A 497 2.99 26.01 19.51
C PHE A 497 3.33 25.28 20.81
N ALA A 498 4.43 24.52 20.84
CA ALA A 498 4.92 23.91 22.07
C ALA A 498 5.34 24.95 23.12
N ALA A 499 5.81 26.12 22.70
CA ALA A 499 6.15 27.24 23.59
C ALA A 499 4.92 28.09 23.99
N ASP A 500 3.94 28.22 23.09
CA ASP A 500 2.71 28.99 23.26
C ASP A 500 1.54 28.29 22.54
N ASN A 501 0.74 27.54 23.30
CA ASN A 501 -0.39 26.79 22.76
C ASN A 501 -1.59 27.66 22.35
N SER A 502 -1.49 28.99 22.46
CA SER A 502 -2.47 29.92 21.89
C SER A 502 -2.21 30.25 20.42
N LEU A 503 -1.07 29.82 19.86
CA LEU A 503 -0.75 29.98 18.45
C LEU A 503 -1.77 29.24 17.58
N SER A 504 -2.54 29.99 16.80
CA SER A 504 -3.33 29.44 15.70
C SER A 504 -2.39 29.01 14.57
N ARG A 505 -2.67 27.87 13.93
CA ARG A 505 -1.86 27.30 12.85
C ARG A 505 -2.78 26.89 11.72
N ALA A 506 -2.43 27.26 10.50
CA ALA A 506 -3.25 27.02 9.31
C ALA A 506 -3.37 25.53 8.98
N THR A 507 -4.54 25.10 8.53
CA THR A 507 -4.73 23.80 7.86
C THR A 507 -3.96 23.80 6.53
N MET A 508 -3.38 22.68 6.13
CA MET A 508 -2.60 22.63 4.88
C MET A 508 -3.49 22.73 3.64
N LEU A 509 -4.52 21.89 3.52
CA LEU A 509 -5.51 21.93 2.44
C LEU A 509 -6.94 21.96 3.00
N LEU A 510 -7.69 23.00 2.63
CA LEU A 510 -9.11 23.16 2.95
C LEU A 510 -9.97 23.01 1.68
N VAL A 511 -10.90 22.06 1.70
CA VAL A 511 -12.00 21.93 0.73
C VAL A 511 -13.29 22.37 1.41
N ALA A 512 -13.85 23.50 0.97
CA ALA A 512 -15.02 24.11 1.58
C ALA A 512 -16.07 24.45 0.53
N LYS A 513 -17.35 24.15 0.79
CA LYS A 513 -18.47 24.50 -0.10
C LYS A 513 -18.25 24.13 -1.58
N SER A 514 -17.54 23.03 -1.81
CA SER A 514 -17.08 22.65 -3.15
C SER A 514 -17.64 21.30 -3.56
N SER A 515 -17.66 21.03 -4.86
CA SER A 515 -18.13 19.74 -5.37
C SER A 515 -17.30 19.17 -6.50
N ASN A 516 -17.25 17.84 -6.57
CA ASN A 516 -16.49 17.08 -7.58
C ASN A 516 -15.00 17.47 -7.55
N VAL A 517 -14.39 17.31 -6.38
CA VAL A 517 -12.97 17.61 -6.16
C VAL A 517 -12.19 16.30 -6.05
N VAL A 518 -11.08 16.18 -6.78
CA VAL A 518 -10.22 15.00 -6.77
C VAL A 518 -8.80 15.38 -6.41
N ILE A 519 -8.22 14.74 -5.41
CA ILE A 519 -6.81 14.84 -5.05
C ILE A 519 -6.22 13.44 -5.17
N SER A 520 -5.18 13.26 -5.99
CA SER A 520 -4.67 11.93 -6.31
C SER A 520 -3.15 11.84 -6.40
N ASN A 521 -2.58 10.84 -5.75
CA ASN A 521 -1.18 10.42 -5.86
C ASN A 521 -0.17 11.50 -5.42
N VAL A 522 -0.55 12.37 -4.48
CA VAL A 522 0.27 13.49 -4.00
C VAL A 522 0.87 13.17 -2.63
N TYR A 523 2.10 13.61 -2.40
CA TYR A 523 2.76 13.58 -1.10
C TYR A 523 2.58 14.91 -0.35
N PHE A 524 2.01 14.86 0.85
CA PHE A 524 1.93 15.99 1.77
C PHE A 524 2.89 15.78 2.92
N LYS A 525 3.79 16.75 3.11
CA LYS A 525 4.86 16.71 4.10
C LYS A 525 4.73 17.87 5.08
N ASP A 526 4.96 17.58 6.35
CA ASP A 526 5.17 18.54 7.43
C ASP A 526 4.09 19.63 7.51
N ALA A 527 2.81 19.24 7.56
CA ALA A 527 1.73 20.21 7.80
C ALA A 527 1.93 20.94 9.15
N PRO A 528 1.78 22.27 9.22
CA PRO A 528 1.91 23.01 10.48
C PRO A 528 0.81 22.66 11.50
N ASN A 529 -0.32 22.15 11.03
CA ASN A 529 -1.49 21.69 11.79
C ASN A 529 -2.16 20.54 11.01
N VAL A 530 -3.49 20.46 10.98
CA VAL A 530 -4.28 19.53 10.15
C VAL A 530 -3.81 19.52 8.70
N PHE A 531 -3.65 18.34 8.11
CA PHE A 531 -3.34 18.15 6.70
C PHE A 531 -4.54 18.52 5.81
N HIS A 532 -5.68 17.86 6.02
CA HIS A 532 -6.88 18.05 5.18
C HIS A 532 -8.09 18.41 6.03
N SER A 533 -8.85 19.42 5.61
CA SER A 533 -10.20 19.69 6.12
C SER A 533 -11.20 19.70 4.98
N CYS A 534 -12.33 19.01 5.15
CA CYS A 534 -13.44 19.00 4.19
C CYS A 534 -14.74 19.40 4.89
N ASN A 535 -15.30 20.56 4.55
CA ASN A 535 -16.41 21.16 5.30
C ASN A 535 -17.36 22.02 4.42
N ASP A 536 -18.24 22.77 5.08
CA ASP A 536 -19.18 23.73 4.48
C ASP A 536 -20.08 23.16 3.38
N ASP A 537 -20.67 21.99 3.64
CA ASP A 537 -21.55 21.24 2.74
C ASP A 537 -20.86 20.80 1.44
N SER A 538 -19.54 20.58 1.47
CA SER A 538 -18.81 20.01 0.33
C SER A 538 -19.33 18.63 -0.05
N THR A 539 -19.29 18.27 -1.33
CA THR A 539 -19.85 16.99 -1.79
C THR A 539 -19.08 16.36 -2.95
N ASN A 540 -18.99 15.03 -3.00
CA ASN A 540 -18.20 14.30 -4.00
C ASN A 540 -16.73 14.75 -3.99
N VAL A 541 -16.04 14.47 -2.89
CA VAL A 541 -14.62 14.80 -2.72
C VAL A 541 -13.84 13.49 -2.58
N GLU A 542 -12.84 13.29 -3.43
CA GLU A 542 -12.05 12.06 -3.50
C GLU A 542 -10.58 12.33 -3.20
N TYR A 543 -10.02 11.57 -2.27
CA TYR A 543 -8.61 11.51 -1.94
C TYR A 543 -8.10 10.11 -2.27
N ASN A 544 -7.26 9.99 -3.30
CA ASN A 544 -6.78 8.71 -3.80
C ASN A 544 -5.25 8.62 -3.66
N ASN A 545 -4.74 7.55 -3.07
CA ASN A 545 -3.30 7.26 -2.96
C ASN A 545 -2.49 8.42 -2.37
N ILE A 546 -3.00 9.01 -1.28
CA ILE A 546 -2.34 10.16 -0.63
C ILE A 546 -1.36 9.67 0.44
N THR A 547 -0.15 10.23 0.45
CA THR A 547 0.81 10.02 1.53
C THR A 547 0.92 11.28 2.38
N LEU A 548 0.72 11.15 3.69
CA LEU A 548 0.88 12.21 4.69
C LEU A 548 2.03 11.85 5.63
N TYR A 549 2.95 12.78 5.85
CA TYR A 549 4.07 12.57 6.75
C TYR A 549 4.39 13.83 7.55
N ALA A 550 4.22 13.75 8.86
CA ALA A 550 4.63 14.78 9.82
C ALA A 550 5.39 14.12 10.97
N VAL A 551 6.71 14.25 10.95
CA VAL A 551 7.58 13.81 12.04
C VAL A 551 8.51 14.96 12.38
N SER A 552 8.44 15.42 13.63
CA SER A 552 9.29 16.51 14.10
C SER A 552 10.76 16.13 14.10
N SER A 553 11.60 17.10 13.75
CA SER A 553 13.05 17.03 13.88
C SER A 553 13.58 17.47 15.26
N SER A 554 12.68 17.91 16.15
CA SER A 554 12.97 18.33 17.53
C SER A 554 12.25 17.43 18.55
N ASP A 555 12.47 17.70 19.84
CA ASP A 555 11.74 17.02 20.93
C ASP A 555 10.26 17.44 21.01
N ASN A 556 9.86 18.51 20.31
CA ASN A 556 8.46 18.95 20.25
C ASN A 556 7.73 18.14 19.19
N VAL A 557 6.69 17.41 19.59
CA VAL A 557 5.89 16.61 18.65
C VAL A 557 5.08 17.49 17.68
N ALA A 558 4.76 16.95 16.50
CA ALA A 558 3.98 17.62 15.48
C ALA A 558 2.48 17.67 15.85
N LYS A 559 2.15 18.38 16.93
CA LYS A 559 0.81 18.38 17.55
C LYS A 559 -0.31 18.73 16.56
N ASN A 560 -1.42 18.02 16.63
CA ASN A 560 -2.64 18.30 15.86
C ASN A 560 -2.45 18.20 14.34
N THR A 561 -1.59 17.29 13.91
CA THR A 561 -1.37 17.00 12.48
C THR A 561 -2.39 15.99 11.97
N ASP A 562 -3.68 16.21 12.24
CA ASP A 562 -4.77 15.33 11.82
C ASP A 562 -4.70 15.08 10.30
N GLY A 563 -4.88 13.83 9.88
CA GLY A 563 -4.79 13.48 8.46
C GLY A 563 -5.95 14.07 7.65
N TRP A 564 -7.17 13.79 8.10
CA TRP A 564 -8.41 14.38 7.57
C TRP A 564 -9.37 14.75 8.68
N ASP A 565 -9.79 16.01 8.70
CA ASP A 565 -10.95 16.51 9.44
C ASP A 565 -12.14 16.64 8.48
N ILE A 566 -13.09 15.69 8.57
CA ILE A 566 -14.30 15.72 7.75
C ILE A 566 -15.44 16.28 8.59
N GLY A 567 -15.88 17.50 8.28
CA GLY A 567 -17.00 18.19 8.92
C GLY A 567 -18.29 18.08 8.10
N PRO A 568 -19.08 19.16 7.96
CA PRO A 568 -20.27 19.17 7.11
C PRO A 568 -19.90 18.89 5.64
N ALA A 569 -19.99 17.63 5.23
CA ALA A 569 -19.66 17.17 3.88
C ALA A 569 -20.33 15.82 3.59
N THR A 570 -20.58 15.52 2.31
CA THR A 570 -21.20 14.28 1.85
C THR A 570 -20.45 13.60 0.71
N TYR A 571 -20.49 12.27 0.64
CA TYR A 571 -19.83 11.50 -0.42
C TYR A 571 -18.33 11.81 -0.50
N VAL A 572 -17.66 11.81 0.65
CA VAL A 572 -16.21 11.94 0.73
C VAL A 572 -15.59 10.55 0.72
N THR A 573 -14.61 10.32 -0.16
CA THR A 573 -13.88 9.06 -0.25
C THR A 573 -12.40 9.29 0.02
N ILE A 574 -11.82 8.50 0.92
CA ILE A 574 -10.38 8.40 1.16
C ILE A 574 -9.98 6.96 0.83
N ASN A 575 -9.07 6.77 -0.12
CA ASN A 575 -8.74 5.45 -0.64
C ASN A 575 -7.23 5.29 -0.83
N GLY A 576 -6.65 4.22 -0.26
CA GLY A 576 -5.23 3.88 -0.45
C GLY A 576 -4.26 4.84 0.23
N ALA A 577 -4.65 5.46 1.34
CA ALA A 577 -3.84 6.49 2.01
C ALA A 577 -2.80 5.90 2.97
N ASN A 578 -1.67 6.60 3.13
CA ASN A 578 -0.66 6.30 4.16
C ASN A 578 -0.41 7.55 5.01
N VAL A 579 -0.50 7.42 6.33
CA VAL A 579 -0.44 8.52 7.29
C VAL A 579 0.61 8.23 8.36
N THR A 580 1.53 9.15 8.55
CA THR A 580 2.39 9.24 9.73
C THR A 580 2.22 10.62 10.35
N ASN A 581 1.65 10.69 11.55
CA ASN A 581 1.34 11.94 12.25
C ASN A 581 1.33 11.76 13.78
N ASP A 582 0.85 12.78 14.51
CA ASP A 582 0.72 12.79 15.99
C ASP A 582 -0.72 13.15 16.45
N ASP A 583 -1.72 12.99 15.57
CA ASP A 583 -3.14 13.18 15.93
C ASP A 583 -4.08 12.29 15.10
N ASP A 584 -5.39 12.53 15.11
CA ASP A 584 -6.39 11.67 14.47
C ASP A 584 -5.99 11.36 13.00
N CYS A 585 -6.05 10.09 12.59
CA CYS A 585 -5.74 9.71 11.21
C CYS A 585 -6.85 10.22 10.27
N VAL A 586 -8.10 9.95 10.67
CA VAL A 586 -9.31 10.56 10.11
C VAL A 586 -10.22 10.88 11.28
N ALA A 587 -10.66 12.13 11.38
CA ALA A 587 -11.66 12.57 12.33
C ALA A 587 -12.98 12.93 11.62
N PHE A 588 -14.06 12.24 11.99
CA PHE A 588 -15.41 12.54 11.55
C PHE A 588 -16.03 13.54 12.52
N LYS A 589 -15.98 14.83 12.15
CA LYS A 589 -16.44 15.97 12.95
C LYS A 589 -17.96 16.21 12.72
N PRO A 590 -18.60 17.12 13.49
CA PRO A 590 -20.03 17.39 13.33
C PRO A 590 -20.43 17.71 11.89
N GLY A 591 -21.49 17.06 11.41
CA GLY A 591 -22.04 17.22 10.06
C GLY A 591 -21.52 16.23 9.02
N ALA A 592 -20.54 15.38 9.34
CA ALA A 592 -20.04 14.36 8.42
C ALA A 592 -21.11 13.31 8.09
N SER A 593 -21.36 13.09 6.80
CA SER A 593 -22.28 12.07 6.31
C SER A 593 -21.78 11.41 5.03
N TYR A 594 -22.06 10.13 4.80
CA TYR A 594 -21.65 9.38 3.60
C TYR A 594 -20.13 9.47 3.33
N VAL A 595 -19.33 9.17 4.35
CA VAL A 595 -17.86 9.15 4.23
C VAL A 595 -17.38 7.71 4.12
N THR A 596 -16.54 7.44 3.12
CA THR A 596 -15.95 6.13 2.87
C THR A 596 -14.43 6.21 3.03
N VAL A 597 -13.85 5.35 3.86
CA VAL A 597 -12.39 5.23 4.03
C VAL A 597 -11.99 3.79 3.68
N LEU A 598 -11.13 3.63 2.68
CA LEU A 598 -10.69 2.34 2.15
C LEU A 598 -9.18 2.23 2.20
N ASP A 599 -8.67 1.07 2.63
CA ASP A 599 -7.27 0.68 2.48
C ASP A 599 -6.27 1.74 3.00
N ILE A 600 -6.49 2.22 4.21
CA ILE A 600 -5.66 3.25 4.86
C ILE A 600 -4.64 2.65 5.84
N THR A 601 -3.42 3.15 5.85
CA THR A 601 -2.42 2.84 6.89
C THR A 601 -2.15 4.09 7.73
N CYS A 602 -2.22 3.97 9.05
CA CYS A 602 -2.01 5.07 9.99
C CYS A 602 -0.97 4.67 11.03
N THR A 603 0.08 5.48 11.18
CA THR A 603 1.19 5.26 12.12
C THR A 603 1.33 6.45 13.07
N GLY A 604 1.41 6.20 14.38
CA GLY A 604 1.58 7.26 15.38
C GLY A 604 0.33 8.09 15.69
N SER A 605 -0.79 7.77 15.03
CA SER A 605 -2.00 8.59 15.03
C SER A 605 -2.82 8.50 16.32
N HIS A 606 -3.88 9.30 16.41
CA HIS A 606 -4.97 9.10 17.37
C HIS A 606 -6.17 8.34 16.78
N GLY A 607 -6.00 7.69 15.63
CA GLY A 607 -6.95 6.71 15.11
C GLY A 607 -8.01 7.25 14.16
N LEU A 608 -8.89 6.34 13.74
CA LEU A 608 -10.07 6.63 12.93
C LEU A 608 -11.22 7.02 13.88
N SER A 609 -11.38 8.31 14.14
CA SER A 609 -12.15 8.82 15.28
C SER A 609 -13.43 9.52 14.84
N VAL A 610 -14.58 9.14 15.40
CA VAL A 610 -15.77 9.99 15.40
C VAL A 610 -15.62 11.02 16.52
N GLY A 611 -15.85 12.29 16.20
CA GLY A 611 -15.88 13.40 17.13
C GLY A 611 -14.56 14.16 17.30
N SER A 612 -14.42 14.95 18.37
CA SER A 612 -15.36 15.05 19.50
C SER A 612 -16.71 15.67 19.13
N LEU A 613 -17.82 15.17 19.67
CA LEU A 613 -19.17 15.66 19.41
C LEU A 613 -19.88 16.08 20.70
N GLY A 614 -20.69 17.14 20.62
CA GLY A 614 -21.49 17.64 21.73
C GLY A 614 -20.77 18.66 22.59
N GLN A 615 -19.71 19.31 22.09
CA GLN A 615 -19.01 20.36 22.84
C GLN A 615 -19.96 21.52 23.18
N SER A 616 -20.84 21.84 22.23
CA SER A 616 -21.93 22.80 22.40
C SER A 616 -23.03 22.49 21.38
N GLY A 617 -24.30 22.68 21.74
CA GLY A 617 -25.41 22.44 20.80
C GLY A 617 -25.66 20.95 20.50
N THR A 618 -26.14 20.62 19.31
CA THR A 618 -26.41 19.23 18.91
C THR A 618 -25.57 18.88 17.70
N ASP A 619 -24.71 17.88 17.84
CA ASP A 619 -23.82 17.41 16.78
C ASP A 619 -24.26 16.05 16.25
N THR A 620 -24.09 15.84 14.94
CA THR A 620 -24.45 14.58 14.27
C THR A 620 -23.32 14.07 13.38
N VAL A 621 -23.10 12.76 13.38
CA VAL A 621 -22.27 12.05 12.40
C VAL A 621 -23.03 10.81 11.95
N GLU A 622 -23.11 10.57 10.65
CA GLU A 622 -23.88 9.43 10.13
C GLU A 622 -23.27 8.80 8.88
N ASN A 623 -23.65 7.56 8.58
CA ASN A 623 -23.33 6.89 7.31
C ASN A 623 -21.82 6.87 7.00
N ILE A 624 -21.02 6.40 7.95
CA ILE A 624 -19.57 6.28 7.82
C ILE A 624 -19.21 4.82 7.58
N TYR A 625 -18.38 4.56 6.57
CA TYR A 625 -17.88 3.23 6.27
C TYR A 625 -16.37 3.23 6.15
N VAL A 626 -15.71 2.48 7.04
CA VAL A 626 -14.27 2.29 7.04
C VAL A 626 -13.96 0.82 6.79
N ASN A 627 -13.12 0.52 5.81
CA ASN A 627 -12.77 -0.85 5.46
C ASN A 627 -11.28 -0.99 5.09
N GLY A 628 -10.60 -1.97 5.66
CA GLY A 628 -9.22 -2.29 5.29
C GLY A 628 -8.17 -1.37 5.90
N ALA A 629 -8.39 -0.89 7.13
CA ALA A 629 -7.41 -0.03 7.80
C ALA A 629 -6.33 -0.83 8.54
N THR A 630 -5.08 -0.37 8.45
CA THR A 630 -3.97 -0.84 9.30
C THR A 630 -3.54 0.28 10.23
N MET A 631 -3.70 0.05 11.53
CA MET A 631 -3.43 1.03 12.58
C MET A 631 -2.19 0.58 13.36
N VAL A 632 -1.15 1.40 13.37
CA VAL A 632 0.17 1.07 13.93
C VAL A 632 0.54 2.11 14.99
N SER A 633 0.94 1.64 16.17
CA SER A 633 1.46 2.45 17.27
C SER A 633 0.66 3.74 17.49
N SER A 634 -0.67 3.63 17.46
CA SER A 634 -1.60 4.76 17.57
C SER A 634 -2.25 4.77 18.95
N ALA A 635 -2.64 5.94 19.47
CA ALA A 635 -3.31 6.05 20.77
C ALA A 635 -4.63 5.24 20.81
N LYS A 636 -5.31 5.13 19.67
CA LYS A 636 -6.37 4.15 19.44
C LYS A 636 -6.42 3.82 17.95
N ALA A 637 -6.84 2.63 17.59
CA ALA A 637 -7.10 2.31 16.18
C ALA A 637 -8.42 2.95 15.70
N MET A 638 -9.47 2.86 16.51
CA MET A 638 -10.80 3.39 16.19
C MET A 638 -11.44 3.96 17.44
N GLY A 639 -12.36 4.92 17.30
CA GLY A 639 -13.17 5.30 18.44
C GLY A 639 -14.21 6.38 18.22
N ILE A 640 -14.97 6.65 19.27
CA ILE A 640 -16.01 7.66 19.35
C ILE A 640 -15.76 8.52 20.58
N LYS A 641 -15.69 9.84 20.39
CA LYS A 641 -15.50 10.84 21.46
C LYS A 641 -16.77 11.69 21.57
N VAL A 642 -17.50 11.59 22.67
CA VAL A 642 -18.66 12.46 22.96
C VAL A 642 -18.50 13.13 24.31
N TYR A 643 -18.96 14.37 24.40
CA TYR A 643 -18.97 15.13 25.65
C TYR A 643 -20.03 14.56 26.62
N PRO A 644 -19.86 14.78 27.94
CA PRO A 644 -20.87 14.44 28.95
C PRO A 644 -22.10 15.35 28.87
N GLY A 645 -23.09 15.11 29.73
CA GLY A 645 -24.30 15.92 29.79
C GLY A 645 -24.15 17.20 30.63
N GLY A 646 -25.30 17.70 31.09
CA GLY A 646 -25.38 18.92 31.91
C GLY A 646 -25.57 20.20 31.09
N ASP A 647 -25.60 21.34 31.77
CA ASP A 647 -25.87 22.64 31.14
C ASP A 647 -24.65 23.22 30.40
N GLU A 648 -23.45 22.67 30.62
CA GLU A 648 -22.20 23.13 29.98
C GLU A 648 -22.00 22.57 28.58
N TYR A 649 -22.59 21.42 28.28
CA TYR A 649 -22.37 20.67 27.05
C TYR A 649 -23.63 20.46 26.23
N GLY A 650 -23.40 20.08 24.99
CA GLY A 650 -24.41 19.73 24.03
C GLY A 650 -24.90 18.28 24.13
N THR A 651 -25.42 17.79 23.01
CA THR A 651 -25.72 16.37 22.81
C THR A 651 -25.15 15.91 21.47
N ALA A 652 -24.98 14.62 21.30
CA ALA A 652 -24.42 14.02 20.09
C ALA A 652 -25.27 12.86 19.60
N SER A 653 -25.37 12.70 18.28
CA SER A 653 -25.97 11.53 17.64
C SER A 653 -25.00 10.93 16.62
N VAL A 654 -24.69 9.65 16.80
CA VAL A 654 -23.85 8.87 15.88
C VAL A 654 -24.67 7.69 15.37
N SER A 655 -24.83 7.60 14.05
CA SER A 655 -25.66 6.54 13.44
C SER A 655 -25.01 5.91 12.22
N ASN A 656 -25.21 4.60 12.03
CA ASN A 656 -24.76 3.88 10.83
C ASN A 656 -23.25 4.10 10.55
N VAL A 657 -22.43 3.74 11.52
CA VAL A 657 -20.96 3.82 11.41
C VAL A 657 -20.40 2.40 11.45
N THR A 658 -19.66 2.02 10.42
CA THR A 658 -19.03 0.70 10.33
C THR A 658 -17.53 0.83 10.21
N TRP A 659 -16.81 0.13 11.08
CA TRP A 659 -15.41 -0.22 10.88
C TRP A 659 -15.30 -1.72 10.60
N GLU A 660 -14.74 -2.08 9.44
CA GLU A 660 -14.58 -3.46 9.02
C GLU A 660 -13.13 -3.76 8.57
N ASN A 661 -12.64 -4.97 8.83
CA ASN A 661 -11.33 -5.45 8.39
C ASN A 661 -10.18 -4.53 8.86
N ILE A 662 -10.09 -4.36 10.18
CA ILE A 662 -9.12 -3.44 10.81
C ILE A 662 -8.02 -4.25 11.46
N VAL A 663 -6.77 -3.98 11.08
CA VAL A 663 -5.58 -4.58 11.68
C VAL A 663 -4.98 -3.59 12.67
N VAL A 664 -4.79 -4.03 13.91
CA VAL A 664 -4.25 -3.25 15.02
C VAL A 664 -2.86 -3.77 15.36
N THR A 665 -1.86 -2.91 15.34
CA THR A 665 -0.48 -3.25 15.71
C THR A 665 0.02 -2.24 16.73
N ASP A 666 0.16 -2.66 17.98
CA ASP A 666 0.78 -1.86 19.03
C ASP A 666 0.05 -0.53 19.33
N CYS A 667 -1.25 -0.45 19.05
CA CYS A 667 -2.07 0.69 19.47
C CYS A 667 -2.44 0.59 20.96
N ASP A 668 -2.65 1.70 21.66
CA ASP A 668 -3.03 1.64 23.08
C ASP A 668 -4.42 1.02 23.28
N TYR A 669 -5.37 1.36 22.40
CA TYR A 669 -6.66 0.68 22.30
C TYR A 669 -7.00 0.29 20.86
N ALA A 670 -7.60 -0.88 20.66
CA ALA A 670 -8.18 -1.23 19.36
C ALA A 670 -9.48 -0.46 19.08
N PHE A 671 -10.33 -0.31 20.09
CA PHE A 671 -11.57 0.46 19.99
C PHE A 671 -11.83 1.18 21.31
N GLN A 672 -12.19 2.46 21.21
CA GLN A 672 -12.50 3.27 22.37
C GLN A 672 -13.79 4.06 22.19
N VAL A 673 -14.67 4.03 23.20
CA VAL A 673 -15.76 5.00 23.34
C VAL A 673 -15.46 5.82 24.58
N GLN A 674 -15.46 7.14 24.43
CA GLN A 674 -15.30 8.10 25.52
C GLN A 674 -16.61 8.88 25.65
N SER A 675 -17.33 8.69 26.76
CA SER A 675 -18.56 9.45 27.06
C SER A 675 -18.34 10.62 28.03
N CYS A 676 -17.12 10.76 28.54
CA CYS A 676 -16.70 11.79 29.49
C CYS A 676 -15.63 12.72 28.89
N TYR A 677 -15.67 12.94 27.57
CA TYR A 677 -14.59 13.66 26.88
C TYR A 677 -14.36 15.07 27.45
N ASN A 678 -13.12 15.34 27.85
CA ASN A 678 -12.66 16.63 28.39
C ASN A 678 -13.36 17.08 29.69
N ALA A 679 -13.90 16.14 30.47
CA ALA A 679 -14.41 16.36 31.82
C ALA A 679 -13.81 15.34 32.81
N ASP A 680 -14.03 15.53 34.11
CA ASP A 680 -13.60 14.56 35.12
C ASP A 680 -14.72 13.59 35.52
N SER A 681 -14.34 12.51 36.19
CA SER A 681 -15.27 11.44 36.59
C SER A 681 -16.37 11.89 37.54
N ASP A 682 -16.11 12.89 38.39
CA ASP A 682 -17.10 13.41 39.34
C ASP A 682 -18.18 14.18 38.56
N TYR A 683 -17.78 15.01 37.61
CA TYR A 683 -18.69 15.70 36.71
C TYR A 683 -19.54 14.72 35.91
N CYS A 684 -18.93 13.73 35.27
CA CYS A 684 -19.65 12.76 34.42
C CYS A 684 -20.56 11.82 35.22
N THR A 685 -20.30 11.62 36.52
CA THR A 685 -21.22 10.91 37.41
C THR A 685 -22.46 11.75 37.73
N GLU A 686 -22.30 13.07 37.91
CA GLU A 686 -23.41 13.99 38.15
C GLU A 686 -24.21 14.29 36.87
N TYR A 687 -23.51 14.39 35.74
CA TYR A 687 -24.01 14.78 34.43
C TYR A 687 -23.58 13.76 33.35
N PRO A 688 -24.11 12.53 33.39
CA PRO A 688 -23.78 11.52 32.39
C PRO A 688 -24.11 11.97 30.97
N SER A 689 -23.35 11.49 29.99
CA SER A 689 -23.64 11.77 28.58
C SER A 689 -25.01 11.21 28.19
N ASN A 690 -25.75 12.01 27.43
CA ASN A 690 -27.03 11.64 26.82
C ASN A 690 -26.91 11.34 25.31
N ALA A 691 -25.68 11.17 24.81
CA ALA A 691 -25.42 10.93 23.40
C ALA A 691 -26.08 9.63 22.91
N THR A 692 -26.55 9.64 21.67
CA THR A 692 -27.19 8.47 21.05
C THR A 692 -26.25 7.82 20.05
N LEU A 693 -25.78 6.62 20.37
CA LEU A 693 -25.04 5.76 19.44
C LEU A 693 -25.99 4.67 18.94
N THR A 694 -26.15 4.55 17.62
CA THR A 694 -27.07 3.59 16.98
C THR A 694 -26.45 2.99 15.73
N ASP A 695 -26.71 1.71 15.46
CA ASP A 695 -26.19 1.02 14.26
C ASP A 695 -24.67 1.19 14.08
N ILE A 696 -23.93 1.06 15.18
CA ILE A 696 -22.47 1.07 15.17
C ILE A 696 -21.98 -0.36 15.00
N VAL A 697 -21.18 -0.61 13.97
CA VAL A 697 -20.68 -1.95 13.63
C VAL A 697 -19.16 -1.94 13.70
N VAL A 698 -18.60 -2.83 14.52
CA VAL A 698 -17.16 -3.09 14.59
C VAL A 698 -16.92 -4.55 14.21
N LYS A 699 -16.32 -4.79 13.06
CA LYS A 699 -16.29 -6.13 12.46
C LYS A 699 -14.92 -6.51 11.94
N SER A 700 -14.55 -7.78 12.11
CA SER A 700 -13.29 -8.33 11.59
C SER A 700 -12.08 -7.50 12.04
N VAL A 701 -11.95 -7.28 13.35
CA VAL A 701 -10.86 -6.50 13.94
C VAL A 701 -9.87 -7.44 14.61
N SER A 702 -8.58 -7.22 14.38
CA SER A 702 -7.57 -8.18 14.78
C SER A 702 -6.20 -7.57 15.04
N GLY A 703 -5.31 -8.36 15.64
CA GLY A 703 -3.94 -7.94 15.96
C GLY A 703 -3.71 -7.76 17.47
N SER A 704 -2.86 -6.81 17.86
CA SER A 704 -2.42 -6.64 19.25
C SER A 704 -2.34 -5.17 19.66
N THR A 705 -2.59 -4.91 20.94
CA THR A 705 -2.47 -3.59 21.58
C THR A 705 -1.21 -3.49 22.45
N SER A 706 -0.78 -2.28 22.76
CA SER A 706 0.39 -2.00 23.60
C SER A 706 0.10 -2.27 25.09
N GLY A 707 -1.15 -2.04 25.52
CA GLY A 707 -1.66 -2.26 26.87
C GLY A 707 -2.28 -3.65 27.10
N VAL A 708 -2.62 -3.95 28.35
CA VAL A 708 -3.33 -5.20 28.71
C VAL A 708 -4.82 -5.15 28.36
N ASP A 709 -5.41 -3.97 28.40
CA ASP A 709 -6.82 -3.73 28.08
C ASP A 709 -6.92 -3.39 26.59
N ALA A 710 -7.42 -4.33 25.79
CA ALA A 710 -7.46 -4.19 24.34
C ALA A 710 -8.51 -3.18 23.86
N MET A 711 -9.58 -2.96 24.64
CA MET A 711 -10.65 -2.01 24.32
C MET A 711 -11.19 -1.34 25.58
N ASN A 712 -11.67 -0.11 25.44
CA ASN A 712 -12.33 0.65 26.51
C ASN A 712 -13.61 1.30 25.97
N ILE A 713 -14.76 0.70 26.29
CA ILE A 713 -16.08 1.05 25.77
C ILE A 713 -16.89 1.70 26.89
N ASP A 714 -16.63 2.97 27.15
CA ASP A 714 -17.39 3.78 28.12
C ASP A 714 -18.58 4.44 27.42
N CYS A 715 -19.70 3.72 27.36
CA CYS A 715 -20.88 4.19 26.65
C CYS A 715 -21.68 5.25 27.46
N PRO A 716 -22.44 6.12 26.78
CA PRO A 716 -23.29 7.13 27.42
C PRO A 716 -24.29 6.53 28.41
N ALA A 717 -24.20 6.87 29.70
CA ALA A 717 -25.05 6.28 30.73
C ALA A 717 -26.53 6.74 30.67
N ASP A 718 -26.79 7.96 30.18
CA ASP A 718 -28.13 8.53 29.98
C ASP A 718 -28.55 8.53 28.49
N GLY A 719 -27.76 7.88 27.63
CA GLY A 719 -27.92 7.85 26.19
C GLY A 719 -28.27 6.46 25.65
N THR A 720 -27.83 6.19 24.42
CA THR A 720 -27.95 4.86 23.78
C THR A 720 -26.60 4.34 23.33
N CYS A 721 -26.43 3.01 23.36
CA CYS A 721 -25.19 2.33 22.99
C CYS A 721 -25.46 1.14 22.07
N GLY A 722 -25.98 1.42 20.87
CA GLY A 722 -26.26 0.42 19.84
C GLY A 722 -25.02 0.00 19.07
N ILE A 723 -24.07 -0.66 19.75
CA ILE A 723 -22.81 -1.17 19.17
C ILE A 723 -22.90 -2.69 19.02
N ILE A 724 -22.56 -3.19 17.83
CA ILE A 724 -22.48 -4.61 17.53
C ILE A 724 -21.07 -4.94 17.07
N MET A 725 -20.45 -5.92 17.74
CA MET A 725 -19.11 -6.39 17.45
C MET A 725 -19.12 -7.83 16.94
N SER A 726 -18.28 -8.13 15.95
CA SER A 726 -18.12 -9.51 15.45
C SER A 726 -16.76 -9.75 14.84
N GLY A 727 -16.24 -10.98 14.94
CA GLY A 727 -14.91 -11.31 14.41
C GLY A 727 -13.77 -10.55 15.09
N ILE A 728 -13.91 -10.27 16.39
CA ILE A 728 -12.88 -9.57 17.18
C ILE A 728 -11.84 -10.60 17.65
N SER A 729 -10.58 -10.38 17.27
CA SER A 729 -9.44 -11.24 17.60
C SER A 729 -8.23 -10.41 18.05
N VAL A 730 -8.50 -9.29 18.71
CA VAL A 730 -7.47 -8.40 19.27
C VAL A 730 -7.02 -8.94 20.62
N THR A 731 -5.71 -8.89 20.86
CA THR A 731 -5.11 -9.22 22.15
C THR A 731 -4.44 -8.02 22.81
N GLY A 732 -4.40 -8.03 24.13
CA GLY A 732 -3.54 -7.19 24.95
C GLY A 732 -2.09 -7.66 24.90
N SER A 733 -1.18 -6.86 25.45
CA SER A 733 0.26 -7.16 25.49
C SER A 733 0.63 -8.40 26.31
N ASP A 734 -0.29 -8.91 27.15
CA ASP A 734 -0.15 -10.18 27.86
C ASP A 734 -0.70 -11.40 27.09
N GLY A 735 -1.22 -11.18 25.87
CA GLY A 735 -1.90 -12.19 25.05
C GLY A 735 -3.34 -12.46 25.47
N GLY A 736 -3.87 -11.75 26.47
CA GLY A 736 -5.27 -11.78 26.88
C GLY A 736 -6.17 -10.93 25.98
N SER A 737 -7.48 -10.92 26.25
CA SER A 737 -8.46 -10.13 25.51
C SER A 737 -9.42 -9.44 26.49
N THR A 738 -8.88 -8.54 27.32
CA THR A 738 -9.71 -7.73 28.23
C THR A 738 -10.37 -6.60 27.45
N TYR A 739 -11.70 -6.57 27.48
CA TYR A 739 -12.51 -5.52 26.88
C TYR A 739 -13.30 -4.83 27.99
N LEU A 740 -12.89 -3.61 28.36
CA LEU A 740 -13.56 -2.85 29.40
C LEU A 740 -14.87 -2.30 28.84
N CYS A 741 -15.97 -2.46 29.57
CA CYS A 741 -17.29 -1.96 29.19
C CYS A 741 -17.96 -1.22 30.35
N ALA A 742 -18.73 -0.19 30.01
CA ALA A 742 -19.71 0.45 30.88
C ALA A 742 -20.92 0.89 30.04
N ASN A 743 -22.13 0.72 30.57
CA ASN A 743 -23.39 1.15 29.93
C ASN A 743 -23.62 0.60 28.51
N THR A 744 -23.06 -0.57 28.20
CA THR A 744 -23.32 -1.29 26.95
C THR A 744 -24.64 -2.05 27.02
N GLU A 745 -25.23 -2.36 25.86
CA GLU A 745 -26.35 -3.30 25.78
C GLU A 745 -25.93 -4.74 26.18
N ASP A 746 -26.89 -5.60 26.53
CA ASP A 746 -26.62 -6.93 27.14
C ASP A 746 -25.81 -7.90 26.24
N ASP A 747 -25.84 -7.72 24.91
CA ASP A 747 -25.07 -8.53 23.96
C ASP A 747 -24.54 -7.67 22.81
N ILE A 748 -23.34 -7.14 23.00
CA ILE A 748 -22.59 -6.41 21.96
C ILE A 748 -21.68 -7.34 21.12
N GLY A 749 -21.74 -8.67 21.31
CA GLY A 749 -20.95 -9.64 20.55
C GLY A 749 -19.52 -9.91 21.05
N ILE A 750 -19.15 -9.37 22.22
CA ILE A 750 -17.89 -9.68 22.95
C ILE A 750 -18.18 -9.90 24.45
N THR A 751 -17.23 -10.51 25.17
CA THR A 751 -17.33 -10.65 26.63
C THR A 751 -16.77 -9.40 27.32
N CYS A 752 -17.64 -8.67 28.00
CA CYS A 752 -17.28 -7.45 28.72
C CYS A 752 -16.63 -7.74 30.08
N THR A 753 -15.70 -6.87 30.46
CA THR A 753 -15.15 -6.72 31.80
C THR A 753 -15.52 -5.34 32.34
N ASP A 754 -15.99 -5.26 33.58
CA ASP A 754 -16.33 -3.97 34.18
C ASP A 754 -15.08 -3.09 34.33
N GLY A 755 -15.25 -1.77 34.21
CA GLY A 755 -14.19 -0.79 34.51
C GLY A 755 -13.84 0.15 33.37
N ALA A 756 -14.68 0.26 32.34
CA ALA A 756 -14.50 1.31 31.34
C ALA A 756 -14.63 2.70 31.97
N SER A 757 -13.90 3.65 31.39
CA SER A 757 -13.93 5.07 31.76
C SER A 757 -13.52 5.91 30.56
N GLY A 758 -14.20 7.04 30.35
CA GLY A 758 -14.02 7.91 29.20
C GLY A 758 -13.32 9.22 29.47
#